data_AF-A0AAD3CCM5-F1
#
_entry.id   AF-A0AAD3CCM5-F1
#
_cell.length_a   1.000
_cell.length_b   1.000
_cell.length_c   1.000
_cell.angle_alpha   90.00
_cell.angle_beta   90.00
_cell.angle_gamma   90.00
#
_symmetry.space_group_name_H-M   'P 1'
#
loop_
_entity.id
_entity.type
_entity.pdbx_description
1 polymer ?
#
loop_
_entity_poly.entity_id
_entity_poly.type
_entity_poly.pdbx_seq_one_letter_code
_entity_poly.pdbx_strand_id
1 'polypeptide(L)'
;MEIPSSNPIVKLAHKFMYNVAANHTSRDAQKLPSIELYPLKDNPRIQLLPGIHKSHIQGVLFKLGVLKSHGTQIRIQMKKIEDCNLDFNGSPFHIVRNQRGSPQYKTVEQAMKSTDLDDTKFDILSIDDMKEIRSIRQEYLEFLNTLGEEEETPEPVLEEIPEPMEVEEETPEPMEVEEESSSKRPRSVSDDENSKPKTRKVELSMRNSTHVIHVPKNHDVITKHNKKQLIKKANQVEAVERENSELKAKNAELEKRSADIEEIIKAIGKQLTSTKEDTKKEIEEGKCLVSELSRMVKELQSQNKTLHHTIEEKEKRIQKLEKELEENEEAIAIGKKMLRLPTGNRCPATPEGLRLYSLMCSILPGGSFKNFQMAIAVGVAAFFADNDLSCHYDSLEFIPYLTPSDKTLDTAVLIHEQFVLCKVANYFNKGAIASICHDKGNRAGLGRLIMILAFYNVDFRYDINWHDGIISLTLNCDGVKSKDANIADHINKKLQRLRPYMLPDKKIQLSSATTDAGGGGGTKENCMLELEKTNPDLMFAITYVLCCLLHAHNLPLQKSWENHFGPFGIDKNTMSQCAYNVTYLFELLGESFKPLWLEINGEDWNDLKLLKVVLTRWLYAIQSVSKIFEKYEKIKKFCKVIYESKKSTYLAHKVAKETSQLLENPEVKVMMAFVKAFGEYYWTPFYNWARRKGSRTKKEGHIANEVLIRIFNADRQLSNLKERKWLDIDKFSECKRLRSLLNKEQLTAVDERFDAFIKEYIEIAFRDSCFGRWTTKTLVFGIATENKRSAQVLTNYILHKIDKTPLLDVTDEISEKTDIHMRYKEKEFQDFLVRRCDPIKDDPIIVQHYEALKEMNEGVSLYDEHVSDNMKKLQQTRDDVILTAKAHSHEAELGVQKISHCMSAVNRSEMAGTAMSVAQSFDHQIVTSKHTQILQTRELKGNQHTKKGKAGERQSISEESKRKAKERETSTLKDLPRSQAGREKASLFIKHAEQIPYPDGELFQTMKRLARETKKMKQSKNDRIAVDINTHREQYQINQERKLGLRRGRFRDGDALKATELDATESNMEGMKLGDWKRRCQMRLLIEEIIYATYPGQDLDQSQNRSALKARLEKIKTLTALKDEYAKVNNLPEGDERKSIVINLVSPTCIGLGDSRVRKWDNDDEEDYLQNVAEEDEEDEEDLDTVE
;
A
#
# COMPACT_ATOMS: atom_id res chain seq x y z
N MET A 1 -54.13 -2.70 -18.65
CA MET A 1 -53.35 -2.05 -19.73
C MET A 1 -52.00 -2.75 -19.78
N GLU A 2 -51.84 -3.65 -20.74
CA GLU A 2 -50.61 -4.41 -20.96
C GLU A 2 -49.60 -3.55 -21.72
N ILE A 3 -48.34 -3.56 -21.29
CA ILE A 3 -47.20 -3.11 -22.08
C ILE A 3 -46.32 -4.34 -22.30
N PRO A 4 -46.06 -4.76 -23.55
CA PRO A 4 -45.15 -5.86 -23.81
C PRO A 4 -43.72 -5.33 -23.67
N SER A 5 -43.00 -5.74 -22.62
CA SER A 5 -41.54 -5.63 -22.61
C SER A 5 -40.94 -7.03 -22.75
N SER A 6 -40.10 -7.20 -23.78
CA SER A 6 -39.35 -8.42 -24.07
C SER A 6 -38.16 -8.63 -23.12
N ASN A 7 -38.06 -7.84 -22.04
CA ASN A 7 -36.95 -7.90 -21.10
C ASN A 7 -37.29 -8.80 -19.90
N PRO A 8 -36.64 -9.98 -19.73
CA PRO A 8 -36.95 -10.93 -18.67
C PRO A 8 -36.72 -10.37 -17.26
N ILE A 9 -35.77 -9.44 -17.10
CA ILE A 9 -35.44 -8.79 -15.81
C ILE A 9 -36.58 -7.87 -15.35
N VAL A 10 -37.25 -7.22 -16.29
CA VAL A 10 -38.40 -6.35 -16.01
C VAL A 10 -39.64 -7.18 -15.64
N LYS A 11 -39.82 -8.36 -16.26
CA LYS A 11 -40.87 -9.31 -15.87
C LYS A 11 -40.63 -9.88 -14.47
N LEU A 12 -39.38 -10.22 -14.12
CA LEU A 12 -39.03 -10.74 -12.79
C LEU A 12 -39.20 -9.67 -11.70
N ALA A 13 -38.80 -8.42 -11.97
CA ALA A 13 -39.01 -7.29 -11.07
C ALA A 13 -40.50 -6.98 -10.86
N HIS A 14 -41.32 -7.06 -11.92
CA HIS A 14 -42.78 -6.92 -11.79
C HIS A 14 -43.40 -8.05 -10.99
N LYS A 15 -42.98 -9.30 -11.19
CA LYS A 15 -43.50 -10.47 -10.45
C LYS A 15 -43.12 -10.42 -8.96
N PHE A 16 -41.90 -9.96 -8.65
CA PHE A 16 -41.44 -9.74 -7.27
C PHE A 16 -42.19 -8.59 -6.59
N MET A 17 -42.40 -7.47 -7.29
CA MET A 17 -43.16 -6.33 -6.75
C MET A 17 -44.65 -6.64 -6.59
N TYR A 18 -45.23 -7.48 -7.44
CA TYR A 18 -46.63 -7.91 -7.34
C TYR A 18 -46.86 -8.86 -6.15
N ASN A 19 -45.91 -9.78 -5.88
CA ASN A 19 -45.99 -10.68 -4.72
C ASN A 19 -45.78 -9.97 -3.38
N VAL A 20 -44.95 -8.92 -3.35
CA VAL A 20 -44.77 -8.08 -2.15
C VAL A 20 -45.99 -7.19 -1.90
N ALA A 21 -46.68 -6.74 -2.96
CA ALA A 21 -47.90 -5.93 -2.84
C ALA A 21 -49.15 -6.76 -2.47
N ALA A 22 -49.23 -8.02 -2.90
CA ALA A 22 -50.35 -8.91 -2.58
C ALA A 22 -50.42 -9.30 -1.09
N ASN A 23 -49.28 -9.32 -0.38
CA ASN A 23 -49.21 -9.68 1.04
C ASN A 23 -49.52 -8.54 2.03
N HIS A 24 -49.87 -7.35 1.54
CA HIS A 24 -50.32 -6.23 2.37
C HIS A 24 -51.65 -5.66 1.86
N THR A 25 -52.72 -6.43 2.03
CA THR A 25 -54.09 -5.91 1.91
C THR A 25 -54.94 -6.35 3.10
N SER A 26 -54.87 -5.60 4.20
CA SER A 26 -55.98 -5.47 5.12
C SER A 26 -56.27 -3.99 5.37
N ARG A 27 -57.56 -3.65 5.32
CA ARG A 27 -58.11 -2.30 5.45
C ARG A 27 -57.82 -1.77 6.86
N ASP A 28 -56.87 -0.85 6.98
CA ASP A 28 -56.83 0.23 7.98
C ASP A 28 -55.67 1.17 7.68
N ALA A 29 -55.79 1.90 6.58
CA ALA A 29 -54.83 2.90 6.14
C ALA A 29 -55.21 4.31 6.63
N GLN A 30 -55.13 4.58 7.93
CA GLN A 30 -55.07 5.95 8.48
C GLN A 30 -54.24 5.99 9.78
N LYS A 31 -52.95 6.31 9.64
CA LYS A 31 -51.99 6.92 10.59
C LYS A 31 -50.59 6.31 10.41
N LEU A 32 -49.80 6.87 9.50
CA LEU A 32 -48.35 6.72 9.55
C LEU A 32 -47.80 7.61 10.67
N PRO A 33 -46.90 7.13 11.55
CA PRO A 33 -46.31 7.96 12.59
C PRO A 33 -45.32 8.95 11.95
N SER A 34 -45.49 10.23 12.29
CA SER A 34 -44.52 11.28 12.02
C SER A 34 -43.18 10.95 12.69
N ILE A 35 -42.12 10.88 11.90
CA ILE A 35 -40.74 10.78 12.40
C ILE A 35 -40.35 12.16 12.93
N GLU A 36 -40.40 12.35 14.25
CA GLU A 36 -39.82 13.51 14.93
C GLU A 36 -38.41 13.17 15.41
N LEU A 37 -37.41 13.85 14.84
CA LEU A 37 -36.02 13.80 15.27
C LEU A 37 -35.81 14.82 16.40
N TYR A 38 -35.49 14.35 17.60
CA TYR A 38 -35.13 15.23 18.73
C TYR A 38 -33.66 15.69 18.65
N PRO A 39 -33.34 16.94 19.01
CA PRO A 39 -31.97 17.47 18.94
C PRO A 39 -31.11 17.00 20.13
N LEU A 40 -29.94 16.45 19.85
CA LEU A 40 -28.83 16.32 20.81
C LEU A 40 -28.22 17.72 21.02
N LYS A 41 -28.64 18.41 22.09
CA LYS A 41 -28.22 19.80 22.36
C LYS A 41 -26.87 19.94 23.08
N ASP A 42 -26.29 18.90 23.66
CA ASP A 42 -25.17 19.07 24.61
C ASP A 42 -23.92 18.25 24.25
N ASN A 43 -23.22 18.61 23.15
CA ASN A 43 -21.82 18.20 22.98
C ASN A 43 -20.95 19.39 22.53
N PRO A 44 -20.20 20.03 23.46
CA PRO A 44 -19.45 21.25 23.18
C PRO A 44 -18.19 21.07 22.32
N ARG A 45 -17.90 19.85 21.82
CA ARG A 45 -16.65 19.56 21.10
C ARG A 45 -16.76 19.47 19.57
N ILE A 46 -17.90 19.80 18.98
CA ILE A 46 -18.03 19.90 17.51
C ILE A 46 -18.56 21.29 17.15
N GLN A 47 -17.65 22.23 16.91
CA GLN A 47 -17.98 23.41 16.12
C GLN A 47 -18.10 22.98 14.66
N LEU A 48 -19.32 22.89 14.16
CA LEU A 48 -19.57 22.86 12.72
C LEU A 48 -19.34 24.27 12.16
N LEU A 49 -18.72 24.36 10.99
CA LEU A 49 -18.62 25.61 10.24
C LEU A 49 -20.03 26.21 10.08
N PRO A 50 -20.19 27.54 10.22
CA PRO A 50 -21.45 28.22 9.89
C PRO A 50 -21.91 27.82 8.48
N GLY A 51 -23.20 27.53 8.30
CA GLY A 51 -23.79 27.22 6.98
C GLY A 51 -23.81 25.73 6.56
N ILE A 52 -23.04 24.83 7.17
CA ILE A 52 -23.05 23.40 6.78
C ILE A 52 -23.85 22.56 7.78
N HIS A 53 -25.13 22.32 7.47
CA HIS A 53 -25.97 21.42 8.26
C HIS A 53 -25.41 19.98 8.23
N LYS A 54 -25.40 19.28 9.38
CA LYS A 54 -24.84 17.92 9.54
C LYS A 54 -25.40 16.89 8.55
N SER A 55 -26.63 17.11 8.08
CA SER A 55 -27.32 16.33 7.03
C SER A 55 -26.70 16.48 5.63
N HIS A 56 -26.02 17.60 5.33
CA HIS A 56 -25.34 17.83 4.05
C HIS A 56 -24.05 17.02 3.95
N ILE A 57 -23.27 16.96 5.04
CA ILE A 57 -22.09 16.10 5.14
C ILE A 57 -22.53 14.63 5.05
N GLN A 58 -23.61 14.24 5.73
CA GLN A 58 -24.17 12.89 5.62
C GLN A 58 -24.62 12.54 4.19
N GLY A 59 -25.24 13.47 3.45
CA GLY A 59 -25.65 13.25 2.07
C GLY A 59 -24.49 13.12 1.07
N VAL A 60 -23.43 13.92 1.24
CA VAL A 60 -22.19 13.83 0.46
C VAL A 60 -21.47 12.51 0.76
N LEU A 61 -21.35 12.15 2.04
CA LEU A 61 -20.76 10.88 2.46
C LEU A 61 -21.59 9.67 2.01
N PHE A 62 -22.93 9.76 1.96
CA PHE A 62 -23.80 8.69 1.44
C PHE A 62 -23.63 8.49 -0.08
N LYS A 63 -23.50 9.57 -0.85
CA LYS A 63 -23.27 9.50 -2.32
C LYS A 63 -21.85 9.12 -2.71
N LEU A 64 -20.88 9.40 -1.86
CA LEU A 64 -19.50 8.92 -2.00
C LEU A 64 -19.33 7.49 -1.44
N GLY A 65 -20.41 6.82 -1.01
CA GLY A 65 -20.39 5.42 -0.53
C GLY A 65 -19.83 5.22 0.88
N VAL A 66 -19.63 6.29 1.66
CA VAL A 66 -18.97 6.29 2.98
C VAL A 66 -19.92 6.00 4.15
N LEU A 67 -21.25 6.15 3.98
CA LEU A 67 -22.25 5.81 5.00
C LEU A 67 -23.33 4.90 4.38
N LYS A 68 -23.43 3.64 4.84
CA LYS A 68 -24.60 2.77 4.59
C LYS A 68 -25.63 2.98 5.70
N SER A 69 -26.91 2.92 5.33
CA SER A 69 -28.05 3.06 6.25
C SER A 69 -28.02 1.98 7.33
N HIS A 70 -27.76 2.34 8.58
CA HIS A 70 -28.05 1.46 9.71
C HIS A 70 -29.56 1.40 9.96
N GLY A 71 -30.08 0.18 9.98
CA GLY A 71 -31.38 -0.12 10.59
C GLY A 71 -31.41 0.37 12.03
N THR A 72 -32.53 1.00 12.35
CA THR A 72 -33.02 1.49 13.65
C THR A 72 -32.46 0.77 14.90
N GLN A 73 -31.64 1.49 15.68
CA GLN A 73 -31.57 1.35 17.13
C GLN A 73 -32.07 2.65 17.77
N ILE A 74 -33.18 2.56 18.51
CA ILE A 74 -33.71 3.66 19.31
C ILE A 74 -32.90 3.71 20.61
N ARG A 75 -32.07 4.74 20.79
CA ARG A 75 -31.41 5.05 22.06
C ARG A 75 -32.24 6.11 22.78
N ILE A 76 -32.95 5.71 23.83
CA ILE A 76 -33.61 6.65 24.76
C ILE A 76 -32.55 7.10 25.77
N GLN A 77 -32.22 8.38 25.76
CA GLN A 77 -31.33 8.99 26.76
C GLN A 77 -32.24 9.59 27.85
N MET A 78 -32.31 8.96 29.03
CA MET A 78 -33.01 9.53 30.18
C MET A 78 -32.18 10.68 30.76
N LYS A 79 -32.82 11.84 30.91
CA LYS A 79 -32.28 13.01 31.62
C LYS A 79 -32.26 12.69 33.12
N LYS A 80 -31.19 13.08 33.81
CA LYS A 80 -31.01 13.01 35.27
C LYS A 80 -32.34 13.22 36.01
N ILE A 81 -32.78 12.21 36.76
CA ILE A 81 -33.62 12.37 37.94
C ILE A 81 -32.60 12.39 39.09
N GLU A 82 -32.33 13.58 39.60
CA GLU A 82 -31.71 13.71 40.92
C GLU A 82 -32.80 13.29 41.92
N ASP A 83 -32.40 12.47 42.90
CA ASP A 83 -33.20 11.83 43.94
C ASP A 83 -33.97 10.55 43.55
N CYS A 84 -33.24 9.42 43.47
CA CYS A 84 -33.71 8.09 43.90
C CYS A 84 -32.50 7.11 43.92
N ASN A 85 -32.07 6.67 45.10
CA ASN A 85 -31.11 5.57 45.27
C ASN A 85 -31.80 4.24 44.91
N LEU A 86 -31.55 3.70 43.71
CA LEU A 86 -31.90 2.32 43.37
C LEU A 86 -30.78 1.66 42.58
N ASP A 87 -30.35 0.50 43.09
CA ASP A 87 -29.26 -0.33 42.61
C ASP A 87 -29.72 -1.19 41.41
N PHE A 88 -28.98 -1.18 40.31
CA PHE A 88 -29.37 -1.85 39.05
C PHE A 88 -28.41 -3.00 38.71
N ASN A 89 -28.83 -4.23 39.01
CA ASN A 89 -28.25 -5.46 38.45
C ASN A 89 -29.18 -6.05 37.38
N GLY A 90 -28.59 -6.48 36.27
CA GLY A 90 -29.25 -6.68 34.97
C GLY A 90 -30.38 -7.71 34.92
N SER A 91 -31.47 -7.33 34.24
CA SER A 91 -32.44 -8.20 33.56
C SER A 91 -33.22 -7.38 32.50
N PRO A 92 -33.60 -7.96 31.36
CA PRO A 92 -34.29 -7.23 30.28
C PRO A 92 -35.78 -7.01 30.59
N PHE A 93 -36.27 -5.79 30.35
CA PHE A 93 -37.69 -5.42 30.45
C PHE A 93 -38.34 -5.32 29.06
N HIS A 94 -39.64 -5.61 28.98
CA HIS A 94 -40.45 -5.34 27.78
C HIS A 94 -41.45 -4.21 28.04
N ILE A 95 -41.66 -3.38 27.01
CA ILE A 95 -42.67 -2.32 27.01
C ILE A 95 -43.92 -2.89 26.34
N VAL A 96 -45.00 -3.02 27.10
CA VAL A 96 -46.32 -3.36 26.56
C VAL A 96 -47.18 -2.10 26.59
N ARG A 97 -47.71 -1.69 25.44
CA ARG A 97 -48.68 -0.59 25.35
C ARG A 97 -50.08 -1.17 25.42
N ASN A 98 -50.89 -0.70 26.38
CA ASN A 98 -52.33 -0.98 26.33
C ASN A 98 -53.04 -0.05 25.34
N GLN A 99 -54.30 -0.36 25.01
CA GLN A 99 -55.12 0.38 24.05
C GLN A 99 -55.44 1.84 24.44
N ARG A 100 -54.97 2.34 25.61
CA ARG A 100 -55.12 3.73 26.05
C ARG A 100 -53.78 4.50 26.18
N GLY A 101 -52.71 4.01 25.57
CA GLY A 101 -51.55 4.84 25.20
C GLY A 101 -50.58 5.23 26.33
N SER A 102 -50.72 4.69 27.54
CA SER A 102 -49.74 4.87 28.62
C SER A 102 -48.79 3.66 28.67
N PRO A 103 -47.45 3.85 28.68
CA PRO A 103 -46.51 2.74 28.80
C PRO A 103 -46.51 2.20 30.24
N GLN A 104 -46.70 0.88 30.39
CA GLN A 104 -46.41 0.17 31.63
C GLN A 104 -45.16 -0.69 31.44
N TYR A 105 -44.27 -0.67 32.44
CA TYR A 105 -43.06 -1.48 32.47
C TYR A 105 -43.36 -2.75 33.25
N LYS A 106 -43.21 -3.90 32.60
CA LYS A 106 -43.32 -5.22 33.24
C LYS A 106 -42.04 -6.00 33.02
N THR A 107 -41.62 -6.78 34.01
CA THR A 107 -40.60 -7.81 33.80
C THR A 107 -41.16 -8.91 32.89
N VAL A 108 -40.28 -9.64 32.20
CA VAL A 108 -40.66 -10.83 31.38
C VAL A 108 -41.56 -11.77 32.20
N GLU A 109 -41.23 -11.95 33.47
CA GLU A 109 -41.98 -12.81 34.40
C GLU A 109 -43.39 -12.28 34.74
N GLN A 110 -43.59 -10.95 34.78
CA GLN A 110 -44.90 -10.31 34.99
C GLN A 110 -45.76 -10.30 33.72
N ALA A 111 -45.14 -10.34 32.54
CA ALA A 111 -45.83 -10.44 31.26
C ALA A 111 -46.32 -11.87 30.98
N MET A 112 -45.56 -12.89 31.40
CA MET A 112 -45.96 -14.29 31.27
C MET A 112 -47.02 -14.73 32.28
N LYS A 113 -47.19 -14.00 33.39
CA LYS A 113 -48.18 -14.32 34.45
C LYS A 113 -49.52 -13.61 34.30
N SER A 114 -49.70 -12.69 33.34
CA SER A 114 -51.03 -12.08 33.11
C SER A 114 -51.88 -13.00 32.24
N THR A 115 -52.75 -13.77 32.89
CA THR A 115 -53.83 -14.54 32.30
C THR A 115 -54.87 -13.61 31.68
N ASP A 116 -54.72 -13.33 30.39
CA ASP A 116 -55.78 -12.95 29.45
C ASP A 116 -55.15 -12.97 28.04
N LEU A 117 -55.09 -14.15 27.45
CA LEU A 117 -54.64 -14.39 26.09
C LEU A 117 -55.70 -15.26 25.39
N ASP A 118 -56.66 -14.60 24.74
CA ASP A 118 -57.40 -15.21 23.64
C ASP A 118 -56.86 -14.65 22.32
N ASP A 119 -56.47 -15.59 21.46
CA ASP A 119 -56.14 -15.51 20.04
C ASP A 119 -55.23 -14.36 19.57
N THR A 120 -53.92 -14.61 19.57
CA THR A 120 -53.03 -14.06 18.53
C THR A 120 -51.92 -15.06 18.21
N LYS A 121 -51.98 -15.64 17.00
CA LYS A 121 -50.97 -16.54 16.43
C LYS A 121 -49.63 -15.81 16.29
N PHE A 122 -48.58 -16.39 16.87
CA PHE A 122 -47.20 -16.11 16.50
C PHE A 122 -46.76 -17.16 15.47
N ASP A 123 -46.54 -16.76 14.22
CA ASP A 123 -45.85 -17.61 13.24
C ASP A 123 -44.34 -17.54 13.50
N ILE A 124 -43.78 -18.65 13.99
CA ILE A 124 -42.34 -18.89 14.06
C ILE A 124 -41.95 -19.62 12.78
N LEU A 125 -41.24 -18.96 11.87
CA LEU A 125 -40.57 -19.62 10.76
C LEU A 125 -39.30 -20.29 11.27
N SER A 126 -39.36 -21.62 11.36
CA SER A 126 -38.25 -22.52 11.68
C SER A 126 -37.26 -22.61 10.50
N ILE A 127 -35.96 -22.63 10.82
CA ILE A 127 -34.86 -22.91 9.89
C ILE A 127 -34.88 -24.41 9.61
N ASP A 128 -35.61 -24.86 8.58
CA ASP A 128 -35.48 -26.24 8.08
C ASP A 128 -35.88 -26.46 6.61
N ASP A 129 -35.86 -25.43 5.75
CA ASP A 129 -36.13 -25.59 4.31
C ASP A 129 -34.88 -25.32 3.44
N MET A 130 -33.86 -26.18 3.59
CA MET A 130 -32.70 -26.25 2.69
C MET A 130 -33.03 -26.81 1.28
N LYS A 131 -34.24 -27.34 1.07
CA LYS A 131 -34.68 -27.86 -0.24
C LYS A 131 -35.10 -26.76 -1.20
N GLU A 132 -35.70 -25.69 -0.70
CA GLU A 132 -36.20 -24.58 -1.52
C GLU A 132 -35.05 -23.72 -2.06
N ILE A 133 -33.99 -23.51 -1.26
CA ILE A 133 -32.77 -22.81 -1.69
C ILE A 133 -31.99 -23.62 -2.75
N ARG A 134 -32.00 -24.96 -2.68
CA ARG A 134 -31.39 -25.81 -3.71
C ARG A 134 -32.19 -25.77 -5.02
N SER A 135 -33.52 -25.75 -4.95
CA SER A 135 -34.40 -25.60 -6.12
C SER A 135 -34.17 -24.27 -6.84
N ILE A 136 -34.10 -23.16 -6.09
CA ILE A 136 -33.84 -21.82 -6.65
C ILE A 136 -32.44 -21.72 -7.25
N ARG A 137 -31.45 -22.39 -6.66
CA ARG A 137 -30.08 -22.46 -7.20
C ARG A 137 -30.01 -23.28 -8.49
N GLN A 138 -30.79 -24.35 -8.59
CA GLN A 138 -30.83 -25.21 -9.77
C GLN A 138 -31.51 -24.51 -10.94
N GLU A 139 -32.64 -23.81 -10.69
CA GLU A 139 -33.30 -22.95 -11.68
C GLU A 139 -32.40 -21.80 -12.16
N TYR A 140 -31.59 -21.22 -11.27
CA TYR A 140 -30.63 -20.16 -11.65
C TYR A 140 -29.47 -20.69 -12.51
N LEU A 141 -29.00 -21.92 -12.26
CA LEU A 141 -27.94 -22.55 -13.05
C LEU A 141 -28.46 -23.02 -14.42
N GLU A 142 -29.67 -23.57 -14.49
CA GLU A 142 -30.34 -23.91 -15.76
C GLU A 142 -30.59 -22.66 -16.61
N PHE A 143 -30.99 -21.54 -15.98
CA PHE A 143 -31.15 -20.25 -16.65
C PHE A 143 -29.83 -19.69 -17.22
N LEU A 144 -28.72 -19.86 -16.51
CA LEU A 144 -27.39 -19.45 -17.00
C LEU A 144 -26.90 -20.33 -18.16
N ASN A 145 -27.25 -21.63 -18.18
CA ASN A 145 -26.92 -22.52 -19.29
C ASN A 145 -27.73 -22.19 -20.55
N THR A 146 -29.00 -21.79 -20.41
CA THR A 146 -29.81 -21.31 -21.56
C THR A 146 -29.35 -19.97 -22.14
N LEU A 147 -28.48 -19.22 -21.44
CA LEU A 147 -27.86 -17.99 -21.95
C LEU A 147 -26.54 -18.25 -22.72
N GLY A 148 -26.09 -19.51 -22.77
CA GLY A 148 -24.81 -19.92 -23.38
C GLY A 148 -24.90 -20.70 -24.69
N GLU A 149 -26.10 -20.99 -25.20
CA GLU A 149 -26.28 -21.61 -26.52
C GLU A 149 -26.54 -20.51 -27.56
N GLU A 150 -25.51 -20.15 -28.32
CA GLU A 150 -25.63 -19.34 -29.53
C GLU A 150 -26.32 -20.17 -30.62
N GLU A 151 -27.46 -19.68 -31.14
CA GLU A 151 -28.09 -20.22 -32.35
C GLU A 151 -27.09 -20.14 -33.52
N GLU A 152 -26.71 -21.30 -34.06
CA GLU A 152 -26.05 -21.42 -35.36
C GLU A 152 -26.93 -20.80 -36.45
N THR A 153 -26.55 -19.64 -36.98
CA THR A 153 -27.07 -19.14 -38.25
C THR A 153 -26.37 -19.84 -39.42
N PRO A 154 -27.10 -20.31 -40.44
CA PRO A 154 -26.56 -21.14 -41.51
C PRO A 154 -25.66 -20.34 -42.47
N GLU A 155 -24.62 -21.01 -42.97
CA GLU A 155 -23.62 -20.50 -43.92
C GLU A 155 -24.25 -19.86 -45.16
N PRO A 156 -23.74 -18.70 -45.64
CA PRO A 156 -24.07 -18.20 -46.95
C PRO A 156 -23.31 -18.99 -48.02
N VAL A 157 -24.07 -19.55 -48.95
CA VAL A 157 -23.61 -20.17 -50.20
C VAL A 157 -22.78 -19.14 -50.99
N LEU A 158 -21.53 -19.50 -51.29
CA LEU A 158 -20.64 -18.76 -52.19
C LEU A 158 -21.06 -19.03 -53.64
N GLU A 159 -21.58 -18.01 -54.32
CA GLU A 159 -21.61 -17.95 -55.78
C GLU A 159 -20.24 -17.44 -56.29
N GLU A 160 -19.65 -18.20 -57.20
CA GLU A 160 -18.47 -17.84 -57.98
C GLU A 160 -18.77 -16.73 -59.01
N ILE A 161 -17.68 -16.21 -59.62
CA ILE A 161 -17.56 -15.48 -60.92
C ILE A 161 -17.26 -13.96 -60.75
N PRO A 162 -16.37 -13.34 -61.56
CA PRO A 162 -15.07 -13.77 -62.12
C PRO A 162 -13.96 -12.69 -61.95
N GLU A 163 -12.74 -13.02 -62.34
CA GLU A 163 -11.65 -12.05 -62.60
C GLU A 163 -12.06 -10.97 -63.62
N PRO A 164 -11.43 -9.77 -63.55
CA PRO A 164 -10.90 -9.23 -64.78
C PRO A 164 -9.51 -8.59 -64.67
N MET A 165 -8.64 -9.11 -65.54
CA MET A 165 -7.77 -8.43 -66.52
C MET A 165 -6.95 -7.20 -66.12
N GLU A 166 -5.66 -7.36 -66.41
CA GLU A 166 -4.65 -6.35 -66.75
C GLU A 166 -5.19 -5.26 -67.70
N VAL A 167 -4.64 -4.04 -67.60
CA VAL A 167 -3.94 -3.34 -68.71
C VAL A 167 -3.58 -1.88 -68.34
N GLU A 168 -2.29 -1.61 -68.57
CA GLU A 168 -1.57 -0.41 -69.04
C GLU A 168 -1.29 0.86 -68.20
N GLU A 169 -0.01 1.22 -68.36
CA GLU A 169 0.74 2.39 -67.97
C GLU A 169 0.22 3.67 -68.64
N GLU A 170 0.41 4.85 -68.01
CA GLU A 170 1.06 5.97 -68.68
C GLU A 170 1.54 7.06 -67.70
N THR A 171 2.55 7.77 -68.17
CA THR A 171 3.59 8.60 -67.53
C THR A 171 3.18 9.94 -66.89
N PRO A 172 4.08 10.56 -66.10
CA PRO A 172 3.90 11.83 -65.40
C PRO A 172 4.53 13.04 -66.14
N GLU A 173 4.12 14.27 -65.74
CA GLU A 173 4.83 15.59 -65.74
C GLU A 173 3.88 16.77 -66.12
N PRO A 174 4.23 18.06 -65.90
CA PRO A 174 4.63 18.73 -64.65
C PRO A 174 3.93 20.13 -64.50
N MET A 175 4.42 20.98 -63.58
CA MET A 175 4.13 22.42 -63.37
C MET A 175 2.82 22.74 -62.60
N GLU A 176 2.74 23.72 -61.70
CA GLU A 176 3.53 24.95 -61.55
C GLU A 176 3.42 25.50 -60.12
N VAL A 177 4.43 26.28 -59.72
CA VAL A 177 4.55 26.98 -58.45
C VAL A 177 3.81 28.32 -58.56
N GLU A 178 2.89 28.61 -57.63
CA GLU A 178 2.62 30.01 -57.23
C GLU A 178 2.45 30.11 -55.71
N GLU A 179 3.23 31.02 -55.14
CA GLU A 179 3.11 31.51 -53.77
C GLU A 179 1.83 32.34 -53.64
N GLU A 180 1.03 32.12 -52.60
CA GLU A 180 0.29 33.23 -52.00
C GLU A 180 -0.08 32.98 -50.53
N SER A 181 0.31 33.93 -49.71
CA SER A 181 -0.03 34.10 -48.31
C SER A 181 -1.55 34.23 -48.10
N SER A 182 -2.14 33.54 -47.12
CA SER A 182 -3.23 34.13 -46.33
C SER A 182 -3.54 33.36 -45.06
N SER A 183 -3.62 34.12 -43.97
CA SER A 183 -4.27 33.76 -42.70
C SER A 183 -5.69 33.22 -42.93
N LYS A 184 -6.02 32.06 -42.35
CA LYS A 184 -7.41 31.64 -42.20
C LYS A 184 -7.76 31.33 -40.74
N ARG A 185 -8.76 32.10 -40.30
CA ARG A 185 -9.53 32.06 -39.06
C ARG A 185 -10.07 30.67 -38.73
N PRO A 186 -10.39 30.39 -37.45
CA PRO A 186 -11.04 29.15 -37.06
C PRO A 186 -12.46 29.08 -37.61
N ARG A 187 -12.82 27.91 -38.14
CA ARG A 187 -14.17 27.55 -38.58
C ARG A 187 -15.13 27.58 -37.38
N SER A 188 -16.19 28.36 -37.52
CA SER A 188 -17.38 28.34 -36.68
C SER A 188 -18.02 26.95 -36.71
N VAL A 189 -18.16 26.36 -35.53
CA VAL A 189 -18.99 25.17 -35.29
C VAL A 189 -20.44 25.63 -35.31
N SER A 190 -21.25 24.95 -36.12
CA SER A 190 -22.70 25.09 -36.20
C SER A 190 -23.36 24.65 -34.90
N ASP A 191 -24.22 25.51 -34.36
CA ASP A 191 -25.07 25.25 -33.21
C ASP A 191 -26.15 24.21 -33.55
N ASP A 192 -26.00 22.98 -33.03
CA ASP A 192 -27.10 22.02 -32.88
C ASP A 192 -27.88 22.35 -31.59
N GLU A 193 -28.78 23.33 -31.68
CA GLU A 193 -29.84 23.51 -30.70
C GLU A 193 -30.92 22.44 -30.91
N ASN A 194 -30.88 21.31 -30.18
CA ASN A 194 -32.09 20.63 -29.68
C ASN A 194 -31.81 19.42 -28.79
N SER A 195 -31.61 19.66 -27.49
CA SER A 195 -32.21 18.83 -26.41
C SER A 195 -32.10 19.54 -25.06
N LYS A 196 -32.73 20.71 -24.94
CA LYS A 196 -32.82 21.42 -23.64
C LYS A 196 -33.59 20.54 -22.64
N PRO A 197 -33.06 20.24 -21.44
CA PRO A 197 -33.78 19.47 -20.43
C PRO A 197 -35.08 20.20 -20.06
N LYS A 198 -36.22 19.49 -20.05
CA LYS A 198 -37.52 20.07 -19.70
C LYS A 198 -37.46 20.67 -18.30
N THR A 199 -37.45 22.00 -18.21
CA THR A 199 -37.51 22.75 -16.96
C THR A 199 -38.93 23.26 -16.70
N ARG A 200 -39.32 23.39 -15.44
CA ARG A 200 -40.52 24.13 -15.01
C ARG A 200 -40.06 25.47 -14.44
N LYS A 201 -40.63 26.58 -14.95
CA LYS A 201 -40.43 27.93 -14.42
C LYS A 201 -41.28 28.09 -13.16
N VAL A 202 -40.69 28.58 -12.07
CA VAL A 202 -41.41 29.00 -10.88
C VAL A 202 -40.98 30.43 -10.60
N GLU A 203 -41.95 31.35 -10.65
CA GLU A 203 -41.74 32.77 -10.39
C GLU A 203 -42.18 33.05 -8.95
N LEU A 204 -41.26 33.60 -8.16
CA LEU A 204 -41.55 34.14 -6.83
C LEU A 204 -41.44 35.65 -6.93
N SER A 205 -42.56 36.33 -6.68
CA SER A 205 -42.63 37.79 -6.69
C SER A 205 -42.45 38.30 -5.26
N MET A 206 -41.38 39.06 -5.05
CA MET A 206 -41.20 39.90 -3.85
C MET A 206 -41.21 41.37 -4.28
N ARG A 207 -41.59 42.29 -3.38
CA ARG A 207 -41.99 43.70 -3.69
C ARG A 207 -41.10 44.45 -4.70
N ASN A 208 -39.79 44.16 -4.74
CA ASN A 208 -38.84 44.84 -5.65
C ASN A 208 -38.08 43.90 -6.60
N SER A 209 -38.40 42.61 -6.66
CA SER A 209 -37.76 41.68 -7.61
C SER A 209 -38.55 40.40 -7.87
N THR A 210 -38.51 39.93 -9.12
CA THR A 210 -39.09 38.65 -9.53
C THR A 210 -37.97 37.63 -9.66
N HIS A 211 -37.93 36.66 -8.75
CA HIS A 211 -36.94 35.60 -8.79
C HIS A 211 -37.47 34.45 -9.64
N VAL A 212 -36.82 34.23 -10.80
CA VAL A 212 -37.20 33.19 -11.75
C VAL A 212 -36.31 31.96 -11.54
N ILE A 213 -36.90 30.87 -11.06
CA ILE A 213 -36.17 29.61 -10.83
C ILE A 213 -36.53 28.59 -11.90
N HIS A 214 -35.55 28.18 -12.70
CA HIS A 214 -35.68 27.11 -13.71
C HIS A 214 -35.33 25.73 -13.13
N VAL A 215 -36.29 24.80 -13.13
CA VAL A 215 -36.16 23.50 -12.42
C VAL A 215 -36.29 22.29 -13.35
N PRO A 216 -35.30 21.40 -13.49
CA PRO A 216 -35.40 20.16 -14.28
C PRO A 216 -36.38 19.13 -13.69
N LYS A 217 -37.06 18.34 -14.54
CA LYS A 217 -38.11 17.39 -14.11
C LYS A 217 -37.65 16.14 -13.33
N ASN A 218 -36.37 15.78 -13.30
CA ASN A 218 -35.87 14.58 -12.61
C ASN A 218 -35.18 14.97 -11.28
N HIS A 219 -35.72 14.57 -10.12
CA HIS A 219 -35.32 15.13 -8.80
C HIS A 219 -35.19 14.10 -7.67
N ASP A 220 -34.12 14.29 -6.89
CA ASP A 220 -33.70 13.51 -5.71
C ASP A 220 -34.19 14.12 -4.36
N VAL A 221 -34.22 13.33 -3.28
CA VAL A 221 -34.85 13.61 -1.98
C VAL A 221 -34.18 14.76 -1.22
N ILE A 222 -32.85 14.89 -1.30
CA ILE A 222 -32.08 15.94 -0.60
C ILE A 222 -32.40 17.32 -1.16
N THR A 223 -32.51 17.43 -2.49
CA THR A 223 -32.91 18.67 -3.16
C THR A 223 -34.35 19.06 -2.81
N LYS A 224 -35.24 18.08 -2.57
CA LYS A 224 -36.61 18.35 -2.08
C LYS A 224 -36.64 18.88 -0.65
N HIS A 225 -35.83 18.33 0.26
CA HIS A 225 -35.78 18.78 1.65
C HIS A 225 -35.24 20.22 1.75
N ASN A 226 -34.11 20.49 1.09
CA ASN A 226 -33.49 21.82 1.10
C ASN A 226 -34.38 22.83 0.38
N LYS A 227 -35.07 22.45 -0.70
CA LYS A 227 -36.09 23.29 -1.34
C LYS A 227 -37.26 23.60 -0.41
N LYS A 228 -37.76 22.62 0.35
CA LYS A 228 -38.85 22.86 1.33
C LYS A 228 -38.39 23.79 2.45
N GLN A 229 -37.15 23.64 2.94
CA GLN A 229 -36.57 24.54 3.92
C GLN A 229 -36.41 25.96 3.36
N LEU A 230 -35.90 26.10 2.13
CA LEU A 230 -35.76 27.37 1.43
C LEU A 230 -37.12 28.08 1.29
N ILE A 231 -38.13 27.37 0.79
CA ILE A 231 -39.50 27.91 0.66
C ILE A 231 -40.07 28.27 2.03
N LYS A 232 -39.87 27.44 3.05
CA LYS A 232 -40.32 27.73 4.42
C LYS A 232 -39.66 28.99 4.98
N LYS A 233 -38.37 29.19 4.72
CA LYS A 233 -37.60 30.35 5.16
C LYS A 233 -37.98 31.62 4.40
N ALA A 234 -38.13 31.54 3.07
CA ALA A 234 -38.64 32.62 2.25
C ALA A 234 -40.05 33.07 2.71
N ASN A 235 -40.96 32.12 2.98
CA ASN A 235 -42.28 32.43 3.52
C ASN A 235 -42.22 33.05 4.93
N GLN A 236 -41.21 32.70 5.74
CA GLN A 236 -40.98 33.31 7.05
C GLN A 236 -40.47 34.74 6.94
N VAL A 237 -39.57 35.03 5.99
CA VAL A 237 -39.15 36.40 5.67
C VAL A 237 -40.37 37.23 5.26
N GLU A 238 -41.14 36.74 4.28
CA GLU A 238 -42.33 37.44 3.77
C GLU A 238 -43.38 37.71 4.87
N ALA A 239 -43.60 36.75 5.78
CA ALA A 239 -44.51 36.92 6.90
C ALA A 239 -44.03 38.00 7.89
N VAL A 240 -42.74 38.01 8.23
CA VAL A 240 -42.17 39.01 9.15
C VAL A 240 -42.11 40.39 8.50
N GLU A 241 -41.83 40.49 7.20
CA GLU A 241 -41.88 41.74 6.44
C GLU A 241 -43.29 42.34 6.37
N ARG A 242 -44.32 41.50 6.23
CA ARG A 242 -45.72 41.93 6.24
C ARG A 242 -46.11 42.49 7.60
N GLU A 243 -45.81 41.76 8.68
CA GLU A 243 -46.00 42.25 10.06
C GLU A 243 -45.26 43.56 10.29
N ASN A 244 -44.00 43.67 9.86
CA ASN A 244 -43.20 44.88 10.04
C ASN A 244 -43.77 46.08 9.24
N SER A 245 -44.31 45.84 8.04
CA SER A 245 -44.99 46.87 7.23
C SER A 245 -46.24 47.41 7.94
N GLU A 246 -47.02 46.55 8.58
CA GLU A 246 -48.21 46.94 9.35
C GLU A 246 -47.84 47.76 10.60
N LEU A 247 -46.76 47.37 11.31
CA LEU A 247 -46.27 48.14 12.45
C LEU A 247 -45.76 49.51 12.03
N LYS A 248 -45.04 49.63 10.91
CA LYS A 248 -44.61 50.92 10.35
C LYS A 248 -45.79 51.83 10.00
N ALA A 249 -46.85 51.28 9.42
CA ALA A 249 -48.08 52.04 9.13
C ALA A 249 -48.77 52.55 10.41
N LYS A 250 -48.87 51.71 11.44
CA LYS A 250 -49.39 52.11 12.76
C LYS A 250 -48.52 53.17 13.42
N ASN A 251 -47.20 53.08 13.27
CA ASN A 251 -46.27 54.08 13.81
C ASN A 251 -46.52 55.45 13.18
N ALA A 252 -46.64 55.50 11.85
CA ALA A 252 -46.94 56.73 11.12
C ALA A 252 -48.31 57.32 11.52
N GLU A 253 -49.32 56.49 11.81
CA GLU A 253 -50.62 56.97 12.31
C GLU A 253 -50.50 57.57 13.72
N LEU A 254 -49.75 56.94 14.62
CA LEU A 254 -49.52 57.45 15.98
C LEU A 254 -48.73 58.76 15.98
N GLU A 255 -47.71 58.88 15.11
CA GLU A 255 -46.97 60.13 14.91
C GLU A 255 -47.86 61.25 14.41
N LYS A 256 -48.71 60.97 13.42
CA LYS A 256 -49.68 61.94 12.91
C LYS A 256 -50.65 62.38 14.00
N ARG A 257 -51.24 61.45 14.75
CA ARG A 257 -52.15 61.77 15.86
C ARG A 257 -51.48 62.58 16.96
N SER A 258 -50.22 62.26 17.31
CA SER A 258 -49.45 63.04 18.27
C SER A 258 -49.23 64.47 17.78
N ALA A 259 -48.87 64.65 16.51
CA ALA A 259 -48.67 65.96 15.89
C ALA A 259 -49.98 66.79 15.85
N ASP A 260 -51.10 66.17 15.47
CA ASP A 260 -52.42 66.81 15.43
C ASP A 260 -52.82 67.31 16.84
N ILE A 261 -52.60 66.50 17.89
CA ILE A 261 -52.89 66.90 19.28
C ILE A 261 -51.95 68.02 19.75
N GLU A 262 -50.67 67.97 19.39
CA GLU A 262 -49.72 69.05 19.71
C GLU A 262 -50.11 70.38 19.04
N GLU A 263 -50.65 70.34 17.83
CA GLU A 263 -51.18 71.52 17.14
C GLU A 263 -52.43 72.08 17.83
N ILE A 264 -53.34 71.20 18.27
CA ILE A 264 -54.52 71.59 19.08
C ILE A 264 -54.08 72.25 20.40
N ILE A 265 -53.09 71.68 21.10
CA ILE A 265 -52.53 72.27 22.32
C ILE A 265 -51.98 73.68 22.05
N LYS A 266 -51.25 73.88 20.94
CA LYS A 266 -50.73 75.20 20.54
C LYS A 266 -51.85 76.19 20.22
N ALA A 267 -52.92 75.75 19.55
CA ALA A 267 -54.07 76.59 19.21
C ALA A 267 -54.84 77.03 20.47
N ILE A 268 -55.11 76.10 21.39
CA ILE A 268 -55.75 76.39 22.69
C ILE A 268 -54.84 77.32 23.52
N GLY A 269 -53.54 77.06 23.54
CA GLY A 269 -52.56 77.91 24.22
C GLY A 269 -52.57 79.36 23.72
N LYS A 270 -52.66 79.57 22.39
CA LYS A 270 -52.78 80.93 21.80
C LYS A 270 -54.10 81.61 22.18
N GLN A 271 -55.23 80.89 22.17
CA GLN A 271 -56.53 81.43 22.60
C GLN A 271 -56.54 81.82 24.07
N LEU A 272 -55.91 81.01 24.94
CA LEU A 272 -55.77 81.30 26.36
C LEU A 272 -54.95 82.58 26.62
N THR A 273 -53.97 82.90 25.77
CA THR A 273 -53.16 84.12 25.90
C THR A 273 -53.83 85.41 25.39
N SER A 274 -54.89 85.31 24.57
CA SER A 274 -55.59 86.47 24.00
C SER A 274 -56.88 86.86 24.73
N THR A 275 -57.28 86.11 25.75
CA THR A 275 -58.53 86.32 26.50
C THR A 275 -58.29 87.27 27.69
N LYS A 276 -59.07 88.36 27.80
CA LYS A 276 -58.90 89.43 28.83
C LYS A 276 -59.54 89.06 30.17
N GLU A 277 -59.02 89.66 31.25
CA GLU A 277 -59.09 89.31 32.69
C GLU A 277 -60.42 88.96 33.38
N ASP A 278 -61.58 89.01 32.71
CA ASP A 278 -62.88 88.85 33.40
C ASP A 278 -63.48 87.43 33.40
N THR A 279 -62.83 86.43 32.78
CA THR A 279 -63.28 85.02 32.84
C THR A 279 -62.20 84.05 33.32
N LYS A 280 -61.82 84.17 34.61
CA LYS A 280 -60.89 83.26 35.31
C LYS A 280 -61.26 81.77 35.14
N LYS A 281 -62.55 81.45 35.05
CA LYS A 281 -63.08 80.08 34.91
C LYS A 281 -62.72 79.42 33.58
N GLU A 282 -62.79 80.14 32.46
CA GLU A 282 -62.48 79.61 31.12
C GLU A 282 -60.98 79.34 30.95
N ILE A 283 -60.14 80.16 31.59
CA ILE A 283 -58.68 79.96 31.61
C ILE A 283 -58.32 78.69 32.40
N GLU A 284 -59.00 78.44 33.52
CA GLU A 284 -58.78 77.26 34.37
C GLU A 284 -59.22 75.97 33.64
N GLU A 285 -60.37 76.00 32.96
CA GLU A 285 -60.87 74.89 32.14
C GLU A 285 -59.96 74.60 30.94
N GLY A 286 -59.46 75.63 30.24
CA GLY A 286 -58.52 75.46 29.14
C GLY A 286 -57.14 74.93 29.58
N LYS A 287 -56.64 75.34 30.76
CA LYS A 287 -55.42 74.77 31.35
C LYS A 287 -55.59 73.29 31.72
N CYS A 288 -56.75 72.92 32.24
CA CYS A 288 -57.09 71.53 32.53
C CYS A 288 -57.08 70.68 31.24
N LEU A 289 -57.71 71.18 30.17
CA LEU A 289 -57.75 70.51 28.87
C LEU A 289 -56.35 70.37 28.24
N VAL A 290 -55.51 71.42 28.32
CA VAL A 290 -54.11 71.36 27.86
C VAL A 290 -53.29 70.32 28.64
N SER A 291 -53.50 70.22 29.96
CA SER A 291 -52.83 69.21 30.79
C SER A 291 -53.26 67.78 30.39
N GLU A 292 -54.55 67.57 30.11
CA GLU A 292 -55.05 66.26 29.68
C GLU A 292 -54.55 65.87 28.28
N LEU A 293 -54.58 66.80 27.32
CA LEU A 293 -54.03 66.57 25.98
C LEU A 293 -52.51 66.34 26.02
N SER A 294 -51.79 67.05 26.90
CA SER A 294 -50.34 66.83 27.11
C SER A 294 -50.05 65.44 27.68
N ARG A 295 -50.95 64.92 28.54
CA ARG A 295 -50.87 63.54 29.03
C ARG A 295 -51.08 62.53 27.90
N MET A 296 -52.06 62.77 27.02
CA MET A 296 -52.33 61.92 25.84
C MET A 296 -51.13 61.90 24.87
N VAL A 297 -50.49 63.04 24.62
CA VAL A 297 -49.27 63.11 23.80
C VAL A 297 -48.14 62.27 24.40
N LYS A 298 -47.91 62.35 25.72
CA LYS A 298 -46.88 61.53 26.39
C LYS A 298 -47.17 60.04 26.30
N GLU A 299 -48.45 59.64 26.39
CA GLU A 299 -48.86 58.25 26.24
C GLU A 299 -48.66 57.75 24.81
N LEU A 300 -49.05 58.53 23.81
CA LEU A 300 -48.82 58.23 22.39
C LEU A 300 -47.32 58.14 22.07
N GLN A 301 -46.50 59.04 22.61
CA GLN A 301 -45.04 59.00 22.47
C GLN A 301 -44.42 57.75 23.12
N SER A 302 -44.95 57.30 24.27
CA SER A 302 -44.53 56.06 24.93
C SER A 302 -44.91 54.82 24.12
N GLN A 303 -46.12 54.80 23.54
CA GLN A 303 -46.58 53.74 22.64
C GLN A 303 -45.73 53.69 21.36
N ASN A 304 -45.42 54.85 20.77
CA ASN A 304 -44.55 54.98 19.61
C ASN A 304 -43.13 54.44 19.91
N LYS A 305 -42.51 54.79 21.05
CA LYS A 305 -41.20 54.22 21.44
C LYS A 305 -41.21 52.69 21.52
N THR A 306 -42.27 52.11 22.08
CA THR A 306 -42.43 50.65 22.19
C THR A 306 -42.60 50.00 20.82
N LEU A 307 -43.37 50.64 19.95
CA LEU A 307 -43.60 50.20 18.57
C LEU A 307 -42.33 50.28 17.74
N HIS A 308 -41.55 51.36 17.90
CA HIS A 308 -40.30 51.58 17.19
C HIS A 308 -39.25 50.52 17.56
N HIS A 309 -39.12 50.18 18.85
CA HIS A 309 -38.28 49.07 19.30
C HIS A 309 -38.71 47.72 18.68
N THR A 310 -40.01 47.45 18.61
CA THR A 310 -40.54 46.23 18.00
C THR A 310 -40.22 46.16 16.49
N ILE A 311 -40.28 47.29 15.78
CA ILE A 311 -39.90 47.41 14.36
C ILE A 311 -38.41 47.07 14.19
N GLU A 312 -37.52 47.65 15.02
CA GLU A 312 -36.07 47.37 14.95
C GLU A 312 -35.75 45.89 15.20
N GLU A 313 -36.40 45.23 16.16
CA GLU A 313 -36.21 43.81 16.42
C GLU A 313 -36.64 42.94 15.21
N LYS A 314 -37.74 43.31 14.57
CA LYS A 314 -38.25 42.61 13.38
C LYS A 314 -37.33 42.83 12.18
N GLU A 315 -36.76 44.01 12.00
CA GLU A 315 -35.75 44.29 10.96
C GLU A 315 -34.47 43.45 11.15
N LYS A 316 -33.94 43.39 12.38
CA LYS A 316 -32.80 42.50 12.71
C LYS A 316 -33.12 41.04 12.42
N ARG A 317 -34.37 40.61 12.66
CA ARG A 317 -34.84 39.26 12.37
C ARG A 317 -34.98 38.99 10.87
N ILE A 318 -35.43 39.97 10.08
CA ILE A 318 -35.48 39.90 8.61
C ILE A 318 -34.06 39.73 8.06
N GLN A 319 -33.13 40.62 8.44
CA GLN A 319 -31.73 40.55 8.01
C GLN A 319 -31.08 39.20 8.33
N LYS A 320 -31.37 38.65 9.52
CA LYS A 320 -30.90 37.31 9.90
C LYS A 320 -31.48 36.22 9.01
N LEU A 321 -32.79 36.26 8.73
CA LEU A 321 -33.46 35.25 7.89
C LEU A 321 -33.06 35.35 6.42
N GLU A 322 -32.83 36.56 5.90
CA GLU A 322 -32.29 36.79 4.56
C GLU A 322 -30.87 36.23 4.42
N LYS A 323 -30.01 36.46 5.42
CA LYS A 323 -28.68 35.84 5.48
C LYS A 323 -28.76 34.31 5.51
N GLU A 324 -29.64 33.75 6.34
CA GLU A 324 -29.88 32.29 6.36
C GLU A 324 -30.45 31.77 5.03
N LEU A 325 -31.23 32.58 4.30
CA LEU A 325 -31.75 32.22 2.99
C LEU A 325 -30.63 32.16 1.94
N GLU A 326 -29.78 33.18 1.90
CA GLU A 326 -28.59 33.27 1.03
C GLU A 326 -27.65 32.07 1.24
N GLU A 327 -27.31 31.74 2.49
CA GLU A 327 -26.49 30.57 2.84
C GLU A 327 -27.10 29.25 2.33
N ASN A 328 -28.43 29.12 2.35
CA ASN A 328 -29.12 27.93 1.84
C ASN A 328 -29.15 27.88 0.30
N GLU A 329 -29.25 29.03 -0.38
CA GLU A 329 -29.17 29.10 -1.84
C GLU A 329 -27.79 28.69 -2.34
N GLU A 330 -26.74 29.16 -1.67
CA GLU A 330 -25.35 28.80 -1.95
C GLU A 330 -25.11 27.30 -1.72
N ALA A 331 -25.56 26.74 -0.59
CA ALA A 331 -25.47 25.30 -0.33
C ALA A 331 -26.18 24.46 -1.40
N ILE A 332 -27.32 24.93 -1.93
CA ILE A 332 -28.03 24.29 -3.04
C ILE A 332 -27.22 24.43 -4.34
N ALA A 333 -26.57 25.57 -4.59
CA ALA A 333 -25.72 25.80 -5.75
C ALA A 333 -24.50 24.87 -5.76
N ILE A 334 -23.78 24.78 -4.63
CA ILE A 334 -22.67 23.83 -4.42
C ILE A 334 -23.16 22.40 -4.63
N GLY A 335 -24.29 22.02 -3.99
CA GLY A 335 -24.88 20.70 -4.14
C GLY A 335 -25.25 20.37 -5.59
N LYS A 336 -25.79 21.33 -6.35
CA LYS A 336 -26.07 21.16 -7.78
C LYS A 336 -24.79 21.01 -8.60
N LYS A 337 -23.72 21.77 -8.31
CA LYS A 337 -22.41 21.61 -8.98
C LYS A 337 -21.81 20.23 -8.69
N MET A 338 -21.81 19.79 -7.43
CA MET A 338 -21.37 18.43 -7.04
C MET A 338 -22.17 17.31 -7.72
N LEU A 339 -23.48 17.49 -7.91
CA LEU A 339 -24.33 16.52 -8.62
C LEU A 339 -24.16 16.57 -10.15
N ARG A 340 -23.61 17.65 -10.67
CA ARG A 340 -23.30 17.87 -12.09
C ARG A 340 -21.82 17.71 -12.39
N LEU A 341 -21.02 17.20 -11.44
CA LEU A 341 -19.62 16.85 -11.69
C LEU A 341 -19.56 16.11 -13.03
N PRO A 342 -18.79 16.61 -14.00
CA PRO A 342 -18.96 16.23 -15.38
C PRO A 342 -18.85 14.72 -15.51
N THR A 343 -19.84 14.10 -16.18
CA THR A 343 -19.72 12.74 -16.74
C THR A 343 -18.63 12.67 -17.83
N GLY A 344 -17.98 13.79 -18.12
CA GLY A 344 -16.88 13.94 -19.05
C GLY A 344 -15.65 13.10 -18.67
N ASN A 345 -14.93 12.69 -19.69
CA ASN A 345 -13.83 11.73 -19.56
C ASN A 345 -12.51 12.33 -19.04
N ARG A 346 -12.41 13.61 -18.63
CA ARG A 346 -11.12 14.25 -18.30
C ARG A 346 -11.21 15.30 -17.19
N CYS A 347 -10.10 15.48 -16.47
CA CYS A 347 -9.88 16.54 -15.47
C CYS A 347 -9.84 17.91 -16.17
N PRO A 348 -10.59 18.93 -15.71
CA PRO A 348 -10.56 20.27 -16.31
C PRO A 348 -9.18 20.93 -16.28
N ALA A 349 -8.39 20.67 -15.23
CA ALA A 349 -7.03 21.20 -15.07
C ALA A 349 -6.96 22.73 -15.23
N THR A 350 -7.73 23.46 -14.43
CA THR A 350 -7.71 24.92 -14.38
C THR A 350 -6.30 25.41 -13.99
N PRO A 351 -5.91 26.66 -14.32
CA PRO A 351 -4.57 27.17 -13.95
C PRO A 351 -4.30 27.07 -12.44
N GLU A 352 -5.31 27.35 -11.61
CA GLU A 352 -5.24 27.18 -10.16
C GLU A 352 -5.10 25.71 -9.76
N GLY A 353 -5.93 24.82 -10.32
CA GLY A 353 -5.84 23.38 -10.11
C GLY A 353 -4.47 22.81 -10.51
N LEU A 354 -3.91 23.21 -11.65
CA LEU A 354 -2.58 22.83 -12.12
C LEU A 354 -1.48 23.28 -11.15
N ARG A 355 -1.56 24.52 -10.63
CA ARG A 355 -0.62 25.00 -9.62
C ARG A 355 -0.68 24.14 -8.35
N LEU A 356 -1.89 23.82 -7.89
CA LEU A 356 -2.09 22.96 -6.71
C LEU A 356 -1.62 21.52 -6.96
N TYR A 357 -1.91 20.91 -8.12
CA TYR A 357 -1.36 19.59 -8.46
C TYR A 357 0.17 19.59 -8.55
N SER A 358 0.78 20.67 -9.07
CA SER A 358 2.24 20.83 -9.08
C SER A 358 2.83 20.87 -7.66
N LEU A 359 2.18 21.60 -6.75
CA LEU A 359 2.54 21.63 -5.33
C LEU A 359 2.35 20.25 -4.67
N MET A 360 1.27 19.53 -4.97
CA MET A 360 1.07 18.16 -4.49
C MET A 360 2.23 17.24 -4.94
N CYS A 361 2.63 17.34 -6.22
CA CYS A 361 3.74 16.56 -6.77
C CYS A 361 5.09 16.88 -6.11
N SER A 362 5.34 18.14 -5.71
CA SER A 362 6.59 18.52 -5.03
C SER A 362 6.66 18.06 -3.56
N ILE A 363 5.51 17.77 -2.93
CA ILE A 363 5.42 17.25 -1.54
C ILE A 363 5.68 15.73 -1.47
N LEU A 364 5.36 14.99 -2.55
CA LEU A 364 5.42 13.53 -2.60
C LEU A 364 6.81 12.84 -2.63
N PRO A 365 7.98 13.48 -2.89
CA PRO A 365 9.28 12.77 -3.01
C PRO A 365 9.72 11.97 -1.78
N GLY A 366 9.05 12.10 -0.62
CA GLY A 366 9.39 11.40 0.62
C GLY A 366 8.34 10.42 1.16
N GLY A 367 7.15 10.29 0.55
CA GLY A 367 6.12 9.27 0.86
C GLY A 367 5.71 9.05 2.34
N SER A 368 6.07 9.91 3.29
CA SER A 368 5.69 9.74 4.71
C SER A 368 4.18 9.96 4.91
N PHE A 369 3.58 9.45 5.99
CA PHE A 369 2.15 9.74 6.26
C PHE A 369 1.88 11.25 6.45
N LYS A 370 2.87 12.01 6.94
CA LYS A 370 2.79 13.48 7.01
C LYS A 370 2.71 14.11 5.61
N ASN A 371 3.55 13.63 4.69
CA ASN A 371 3.51 14.09 3.30
C ASN A 371 2.21 13.68 2.61
N PHE A 372 1.66 12.50 2.93
CA PHE A 372 0.36 12.07 2.42
C PHE A 372 -0.80 12.93 2.94
N GLN A 373 -0.82 13.28 4.23
CA GLN A 373 -1.81 14.21 4.77
C GLN A 373 -1.81 15.53 3.99
N MET A 374 -0.63 16.12 3.77
CA MET A 374 -0.49 17.35 2.97
C MET A 374 -0.91 17.15 1.51
N ALA A 375 -0.43 16.08 0.86
CA ALA A 375 -0.74 15.81 -0.55
C ALA A 375 -2.22 15.56 -0.79
N ILE A 376 -2.91 14.85 0.11
CA ILE A 376 -4.36 14.64 0.04
C ILE A 376 -5.08 15.99 0.18
N ALA A 377 -4.70 16.84 1.12
CA ALA A 377 -5.29 18.17 1.29
C ALA A 377 -5.14 19.05 0.04
N VAL A 378 -3.91 19.15 -0.49
CA VAL A 378 -3.64 19.93 -1.70
C VAL A 378 -4.35 19.33 -2.91
N GLY A 379 -4.43 18.00 -3.03
CA GLY A 379 -5.16 17.33 -4.10
C GLY A 379 -6.68 17.57 -4.05
N VAL A 380 -7.28 17.60 -2.85
CA VAL A 380 -8.70 17.96 -2.68
C VAL A 380 -8.94 19.44 -3.01
N ALA A 381 -8.02 20.33 -2.63
CA ALA A 381 -8.09 21.74 -3.01
C ALA A 381 -8.00 21.92 -4.54
N ALA A 382 -7.10 21.19 -5.19
CA ALA A 382 -6.99 21.18 -6.66
C ALA A 382 -8.29 20.69 -7.31
N PHE A 383 -8.91 19.64 -6.76
CA PHE A 383 -10.21 19.16 -7.22
C PHE A 383 -11.31 20.22 -7.06
N PHE A 384 -11.31 21.00 -5.97
CA PHE A 384 -12.27 22.08 -5.76
C PHE A 384 -12.09 23.20 -6.77
N ALA A 385 -10.85 23.62 -7.04
CA ALA A 385 -10.54 24.63 -8.06
C ALA A 385 -10.92 24.16 -9.47
N ASP A 386 -10.65 22.90 -9.81
CA ASP A 386 -10.97 22.33 -11.13
C ASP A 386 -12.47 22.24 -11.42
N ASN A 387 -13.29 22.07 -10.37
CA ASN A 387 -14.73 21.91 -10.50
C ASN A 387 -15.50 23.19 -10.15
N ASP A 388 -14.81 24.34 -10.11
CA ASP A 388 -15.40 25.65 -9.81
C ASP A 388 -16.22 25.63 -8.51
N LEU A 389 -15.66 24.94 -7.51
CA LEU A 389 -16.17 24.87 -6.15
C LEU A 389 -15.46 25.88 -5.25
N SER A 390 -14.25 26.31 -5.60
CA SER A 390 -13.49 27.31 -4.85
C SER A 390 -14.18 28.66 -4.79
N CYS A 391 -14.96 29.04 -5.80
CA CYS A 391 -15.69 30.32 -5.83
C CYS A 391 -16.81 30.46 -4.79
N HIS A 392 -17.20 29.37 -4.12
CA HIS A 392 -18.19 29.38 -3.02
C HIS A 392 -17.54 29.38 -1.63
N TYR A 393 -16.23 29.65 -1.55
CA TYR A 393 -15.51 29.72 -0.29
C TYR A 393 -14.53 30.89 -0.34
N ASP A 394 -14.47 31.68 0.73
CA ASP A 394 -13.49 32.77 0.86
C ASP A 394 -12.04 32.25 0.84
N SER A 395 -11.84 31.03 1.34
CA SER A 395 -10.54 30.36 1.37
C SER A 395 -10.70 28.84 1.42
N LEU A 396 -9.75 28.12 0.81
CA LEU A 396 -9.65 26.66 0.88
C LEU A 396 -8.83 26.15 2.08
N GLU A 397 -8.44 27.04 3.00
CA GLU A 397 -7.63 26.70 4.19
C GLU A 397 -8.33 25.75 5.18
N PHE A 398 -9.64 25.53 5.04
CA PHE A 398 -10.37 24.56 5.84
C PHE A 398 -10.11 23.09 5.41
N ILE A 399 -9.68 22.86 4.15
CA ILE A 399 -9.51 21.51 3.57
C ILE A 399 -8.51 20.63 4.37
N PRO A 400 -7.35 21.13 4.81
CA PRO A 400 -6.44 20.38 5.69
C PRO A 400 -7.11 19.81 6.95
N TYR A 401 -8.15 20.46 7.48
CA TYR A 401 -8.88 20.00 8.68
C TYR A 401 -9.96 18.95 8.37
N LEU A 402 -10.38 18.82 7.11
CA LEU A 402 -11.32 17.80 6.64
C LEU A 402 -10.64 16.50 6.16
N THR A 403 -9.34 16.58 5.91
CA THR A 403 -8.56 15.47 5.32
C THR A 403 -7.90 14.64 6.42
N PRO A 404 -7.63 13.34 6.16
CA PRO A 404 -7.12 12.46 7.20
C PRO A 404 -5.74 12.90 7.68
N SER A 405 -5.59 13.03 9.00
CA SER A 405 -4.28 13.24 9.63
C SER A 405 -3.33 12.06 9.42
N ASP A 406 -2.03 12.28 9.61
CA ASP A 406 -1.02 11.22 9.60
C ASP A 406 -1.36 10.07 10.58
N LYS A 407 -1.87 10.39 11.78
CA LYS A 407 -2.36 9.41 12.77
C LYS A 407 -3.57 8.63 12.28
N THR A 408 -4.47 9.28 11.54
CA THR A 408 -5.64 8.65 10.92
C THR A 408 -5.21 7.68 9.84
N LEU A 409 -4.27 8.07 8.97
CA LEU A 409 -3.72 7.21 7.92
C LEU A 409 -2.98 5.99 8.50
N ASP A 410 -2.15 6.20 9.52
CA ASP A 410 -1.47 5.12 10.25
C ASP A 410 -2.48 4.11 10.83
N THR A 411 -3.54 4.61 11.47
CA THR A 411 -4.60 3.76 12.02
C THR A 411 -5.39 3.03 10.93
N ALA A 412 -5.67 3.70 9.80
CA ALA A 412 -6.39 3.10 8.69
C ALA A 412 -5.65 1.89 8.11
N VAL A 413 -4.33 1.99 7.94
CA VAL A 413 -3.51 0.87 7.45
C VAL A 413 -3.49 -0.29 8.45
N LEU A 414 -3.44 -0.02 9.75
CA LEU A 414 -3.51 -1.07 10.78
C LEU A 414 -4.87 -1.77 10.82
N ILE A 415 -5.96 -1.02 10.71
CA ILE A 415 -7.31 -1.60 10.60
C ILE A 415 -7.40 -2.48 9.34
N HIS A 416 -6.81 -2.03 8.23
CA HIS A 416 -6.79 -2.82 7.01
C HIS A 416 -5.97 -4.10 7.15
N GLU A 417 -4.83 -4.07 7.86
CA GLU A 417 -4.10 -5.30 8.23
C GLU A 417 -5.01 -6.26 9.02
N GLN A 418 -5.75 -5.76 10.01
CA GLN A 418 -6.70 -6.57 10.79
C GLN A 418 -7.80 -7.18 9.92
N PHE A 419 -8.28 -6.46 8.92
CA PHE A 419 -9.23 -6.97 7.95
C PHE A 419 -8.67 -8.15 7.13
N VAL A 420 -7.43 -8.05 6.64
CA VAL A 420 -6.78 -9.16 5.93
C VAL A 420 -6.55 -10.36 6.86
N LEU A 421 -6.14 -10.13 8.11
CA LEU A 421 -6.01 -11.20 9.11
C LEU A 421 -7.36 -11.91 9.37
N CYS A 422 -8.46 -11.17 9.43
CA CYS A 422 -9.80 -11.75 9.52
C CYS A 422 -10.15 -12.60 8.30
N LYS A 423 -9.79 -12.16 7.08
CA LYS A 423 -9.98 -12.97 5.86
C LYS A 423 -9.19 -14.27 5.91
N VAL A 424 -7.92 -14.21 6.33
CA VAL A 424 -7.08 -15.41 6.48
C VAL A 424 -7.62 -16.35 7.56
N ALA A 425 -8.08 -15.82 8.69
CA ALA A 425 -8.73 -16.63 9.73
C ALA A 425 -9.99 -17.33 9.20
N ASN A 426 -10.77 -16.67 8.34
CA ASN A 426 -11.92 -17.28 7.70
C ASN A 426 -11.53 -18.45 6.78
N TYR A 427 -10.35 -18.41 6.14
CA TYR A 427 -9.86 -19.56 5.35
C TYR A 427 -9.60 -20.76 6.26
N PHE A 428 -8.93 -20.56 7.40
CA PHE A 428 -8.74 -21.61 8.39
C PHE A 428 -10.08 -22.10 8.98
N ASN A 429 -11.05 -21.22 9.20
CA ASN A 429 -12.39 -21.62 9.66
C ASN A 429 -13.11 -22.54 8.65
N LYS A 430 -12.82 -22.38 7.35
CA LYS A 430 -13.29 -23.26 6.26
C LYS A 430 -12.43 -24.52 6.08
N GLY A 431 -11.50 -24.79 7.00
CA GLY A 431 -10.64 -25.97 6.98
C GLY A 431 -9.43 -25.85 6.04
N ALA A 432 -8.98 -24.63 5.73
CA ALA A 432 -7.77 -24.45 4.93
C ALA A 432 -6.52 -24.93 5.68
N ILE A 433 -5.65 -25.62 4.96
CA ILE A 433 -4.29 -25.95 5.39
C ILE A 433 -3.33 -25.08 4.59
N ALA A 434 -2.37 -24.45 5.26
CA ALA A 434 -1.49 -23.48 4.63
C ALA A 434 -0.08 -24.03 4.41
N SER A 435 0.56 -23.66 3.31
CA SER A 435 2.03 -23.68 3.25
C SER A 435 2.58 -22.34 3.72
N ILE A 436 3.64 -22.36 4.51
CA ILE A 436 4.42 -21.17 4.86
C ILE A 436 5.66 -21.07 3.96
N CYS A 437 6.02 -19.86 3.57
CA CYS A 437 7.32 -19.54 2.99
C CYS A 437 7.87 -18.35 3.75
N HIS A 438 9.12 -18.44 4.20
CA HIS A 438 9.77 -17.31 4.84
C HIS A 438 11.17 -17.08 4.30
N ASP A 439 11.58 -15.82 4.34
CA ASP A 439 12.93 -15.39 3.98
C ASP A 439 13.41 -14.33 4.97
N LYS A 440 14.68 -14.42 5.34
CA LYS A 440 15.32 -13.46 6.22
C LYS A 440 16.25 -12.56 5.42
N GLY A 441 15.75 -11.37 5.08
CA GLY A 441 16.56 -10.34 4.45
C GLY A 441 17.51 -9.67 5.44
N ASN A 442 18.83 -9.78 5.23
CA ASN A 442 19.83 -9.04 6.00
C ASN A 442 20.30 -7.80 5.21
N ARG A 443 19.51 -6.72 5.23
CA ARG A 443 19.88 -5.45 4.59
C ARG A 443 20.25 -4.42 5.65
N ALA A 444 21.52 -4.00 5.67
CA ALA A 444 22.06 -2.87 6.45
C ALA A 444 21.46 -2.68 7.86
N GLY A 445 21.51 -3.72 8.70
CA GLY A 445 21.10 -3.63 10.11
C GLY A 445 19.62 -3.87 10.40
N LEU A 446 18.78 -4.13 9.38
CA LEU A 446 17.37 -4.48 9.53
C LEU A 446 17.16 -5.93 9.07
N GLY A 447 17.46 -6.89 9.95
CA GLY A 447 17.22 -8.31 9.68
C GLY A 447 15.71 -8.60 9.67
N ARG A 448 15.06 -8.52 8.50
CA ARG A 448 13.60 -8.65 8.35
C ARG A 448 13.19 -10.07 8.00
N LEU A 449 12.13 -10.55 8.63
CA LEU A 449 11.50 -11.83 8.32
C LEU A 449 10.25 -11.59 7.50
N ILE A 450 10.27 -12.03 6.25
CA ILE A 450 9.09 -12.08 5.42
C ILE A 450 8.40 -13.40 5.69
N MET A 451 7.10 -13.35 6.00
CA MET A 451 6.26 -14.54 6.15
C MET A 451 5.13 -14.48 5.14
N ILE A 452 5.01 -15.53 4.33
CA ILE A 452 3.96 -15.69 3.33
C ILE A 452 3.21 -16.98 3.62
N LEU A 453 1.87 -16.92 3.62
CA LEU A 453 1.02 -18.11 3.62
C LEU A 453 0.44 -18.34 2.23
N ALA A 454 0.34 -19.60 1.84
CA ALA A 454 -0.27 -20.03 0.59
C ALA A 454 -1.39 -21.04 0.82
N PHE A 455 -2.48 -20.88 0.06
CA PHE A 455 -3.68 -21.71 0.09
C PHE A 455 -4.11 -22.05 -1.33
N TYR A 456 -4.62 -23.25 -1.58
CA TYR A 456 -5.13 -23.65 -2.90
C TYR A 456 -6.65 -23.43 -2.98
N ASN A 457 -7.07 -22.41 -3.71
CA ASN A 457 -8.45 -21.95 -3.83
C ASN A 457 -9.12 -22.55 -5.07
N VAL A 458 -9.16 -23.88 -5.13
CA VAL A 458 -9.91 -24.61 -6.16
C VAL A 458 -11.41 -24.38 -6.01
N ASP A 459 -12.11 -24.19 -7.12
CA ASP A 459 -13.56 -23.94 -7.17
C ASP A 459 -14.04 -22.86 -6.19
N PHE A 460 -13.20 -21.86 -5.95
CA PHE A 460 -13.47 -20.75 -5.03
C PHE A 460 -13.78 -21.19 -3.58
N ARG A 461 -13.25 -22.35 -3.16
CA ARG A 461 -13.48 -22.97 -1.83
C ARG A 461 -13.31 -21.97 -0.68
N TYR A 462 -12.30 -21.12 -0.73
CA TYR A 462 -11.97 -20.20 0.36
C TYR A 462 -12.44 -18.76 0.11
N ASP A 463 -12.24 -18.22 -1.10
CA ASP A 463 -12.69 -16.88 -1.46
C ASP A 463 -13.08 -16.76 -2.93
N ILE A 464 -14.33 -16.36 -3.17
CA ILE A 464 -14.91 -16.13 -4.50
C ILE A 464 -14.32 -14.91 -5.23
N ASN A 465 -13.73 -13.98 -4.48
CA ASN A 465 -13.12 -12.77 -5.07
C ASN A 465 -11.71 -13.02 -5.59
N TRP A 466 -11.13 -14.17 -5.23
CA TRP A 466 -9.84 -14.63 -5.73
C TRP A 466 -10.03 -15.48 -6.97
N HIS A 467 -9.03 -15.49 -7.85
CA HIS A 467 -8.97 -16.47 -8.92
C HIS A 467 -8.90 -17.89 -8.34
N ASP A 468 -9.37 -18.85 -9.13
CA ASP A 468 -8.99 -20.24 -9.00
C ASP A 468 -7.45 -20.38 -9.06
N GLY A 469 -6.87 -21.30 -8.30
CA GLY A 469 -5.42 -21.44 -8.10
C GLY A 469 -4.92 -21.02 -6.71
N ILE A 470 -3.66 -20.60 -6.60
CA ILE A 470 -3.03 -20.32 -5.29
C ILE A 470 -3.30 -18.88 -4.82
N ILE A 471 -3.85 -18.75 -3.62
CA ILE A 471 -3.85 -17.51 -2.83
C ILE A 471 -2.54 -17.44 -2.04
N SER A 472 -1.70 -16.43 -2.31
CA SER A 472 -0.42 -16.22 -1.62
C SER A 472 -0.42 -14.86 -0.91
N LEU A 473 -0.35 -14.83 0.41
CA LEU A 473 -0.53 -13.63 1.24
C LEU A 473 0.65 -13.40 2.16
N THR A 474 1.18 -12.18 2.16
CA THR A 474 2.22 -11.76 3.10
C THR A 474 1.56 -11.41 4.43
N LEU A 475 2.03 -12.00 5.52
CA LEU A 475 1.52 -11.75 6.87
C LEU A 475 2.50 -11.04 7.80
N ASN A 476 3.80 -11.09 7.49
CA ASN A 476 4.80 -10.43 8.30
C ASN A 476 5.98 -9.94 7.47
N CYS A 477 6.55 -8.83 7.94
CA CYS A 477 7.70 -8.16 7.36
C CYS A 477 8.63 -7.56 8.45
N ASP A 478 8.38 -7.88 9.72
CA ASP A 478 9.07 -7.30 10.87
C ASP A 478 10.48 -7.87 11.05
N GLY A 479 11.32 -7.10 11.74
CA GLY A 479 12.66 -7.46 12.14
C GLY A 479 12.69 -8.59 13.18
N VAL A 480 13.57 -9.56 12.97
CA VAL A 480 13.80 -10.68 13.88
C VAL A 480 15.29 -10.98 14.03
N LYS A 481 15.69 -11.46 15.21
CA LYS A 481 17.05 -11.97 15.45
C LYS A 481 17.29 -13.28 14.68
N SER A 482 18.55 -13.67 14.47
CA SER A 482 18.92 -14.76 13.53
C SER A 482 18.88 -16.17 14.11
N LYS A 483 18.42 -16.39 15.35
CA LYS A 483 18.33 -17.74 15.92
C LYS A 483 17.01 -18.39 15.52
N ASP A 484 17.01 -19.69 15.25
CA ASP A 484 15.83 -20.48 14.88
C ASP A 484 14.66 -20.28 15.86
N ALA A 485 14.92 -20.40 17.16
CA ALA A 485 13.91 -20.19 18.21
C ALA A 485 13.27 -18.79 18.16
N ASN A 486 14.03 -17.74 17.81
CA ASN A 486 13.48 -16.39 17.69
C ASN A 486 12.57 -16.26 16.45
N ILE A 487 12.92 -16.95 15.36
CA ILE A 487 12.14 -16.95 14.12
C ILE A 487 10.85 -17.74 14.34
N ALA A 488 10.94 -18.91 14.96
CA ALA A 488 9.80 -19.76 15.34
C ALA A 488 8.84 -19.01 16.28
N ASP A 489 9.34 -18.44 17.38
CA ASP A 489 8.53 -17.61 18.30
C ASP A 489 7.84 -16.45 17.58
N HIS A 490 8.55 -15.79 16.65
CA HIS A 490 7.99 -14.69 15.88
C HIS A 490 6.88 -15.16 14.93
N ILE A 491 7.06 -16.27 14.21
CA ILE A 491 6.03 -16.87 13.35
C ILE A 491 4.81 -17.24 14.21
N ASN A 492 5.01 -17.91 15.35
CA ASN A 492 3.94 -18.28 16.27
C ASN A 492 3.15 -17.07 16.76
N LYS A 493 3.83 -16.03 17.25
CA LYS A 493 3.19 -14.77 17.69
C LYS A 493 2.40 -14.10 16.57
N LYS A 494 2.89 -14.18 15.32
CA LYS A 494 2.18 -13.61 14.17
C LYS A 494 0.94 -14.39 13.81
N LEU A 495 0.99 -15.72 13.82
CA LEU A 495 -0.17 -16.57 13.58
C LEU A 495 -1.20 -16.49 14.72
N GLN A 496 -0.78 -16.30 15.96
CA GLN A 496 -1.68 -16.08 17.10
C GLN A 496 -2.57 -14.84 16.92
N ARG A 497 -2.17 -13.84 16.11
CA ARG A 497 -3.01 -12.67 15.79
C ARG A 497 -4.27 -13.03 14.98
N LEU A 498 -4.34 -14.23 14.42
CA LEU A 498 -5.54 -14.73 13.73
C LEU A 498 -6.60 -15.22 14.73
N ARG A 499 -6.19 -15.67 15.93
CA ARG A 499 -7.08 -16.29 16.94
C ARG A 499 -8.33 -15.49 17.28
N PRO A 500 -8.30 -14.14 17.42
CA PRO A 500 -9.50 -13.36 17.70
C PRO A 500 -10.62 -13.48 16.64
N TYR A 501 -10.29 -13.99 15.45
CA TYR A 501 -11.23 -14.16 14.34
C TYR A 501 -11.53 -15.63 14.01
N MET A 502 -10.95 -16.57 14.77
CA MET A 502 -11.13 -18.00 14.57
C MET A 502 -12.30 -18.54 15.39
N LEU A 503 -12.96 -19.57 14.85
CA LEU A 503 -13.93 -20.33 15.62
C LEU A 503 -13.21 -21.20 16.69
N PRO A 504 -13.82 -21.43 17.87
CA PRO A 504 -13.15 -22.12 18.98
C PRO A 504 -12.64 -23.54 18.65
N ASP A 505 -13.33 -24.26 17.76
CA ASP A 505 -13.00 -25.63 17.34
C ASP A 505 -11.93 -25.68 16.24
N LYS A 506 -11.58 -24.53 15.64
CA LYS A 506 -10.70 -24.48 14.48
C LYS A 506 -9.24 -24.24 14.89
N LYS A 507 -8.35 -24.95 14.20
CA LYS A 507 -6.89 -24.87 14.39
C LYS A 507 -6.23 -24.26 13.15
N ILE A 508 -5.11 -23.59 13.38
CA ILE A 508 -4.21 -23.15 12.30
C ILE A 508 -3.31 -24.35 12.02
N GLN A 509 -3.22 -24.80 10.77
CA GLN A 509 -2.39 -25.94 10.39
C GLN A 509 -1.48 -25.59 9.21
N LEU A 510 -0.23 -26.03 9.29
CA LEU A 510 0.79 -25.84 8.27
C LEU A 510 1.19 -27.19 7.64
N SER A 511 1.05 -27.32 6.32
CA SER A 511 1.42 -28.52 5.56
C SER A 511 2.85 -28.50 5.02
N SER A 512 3.44 -27.32 4.88
CA SER A 512 4.86 -27.24 4.50
C SER A 512 5.49 -25.89 4.81
N ALA A 513 6.82 -25.87 4.92
CA ALA A 513 7.62 -24.68 5.05
C ALA A 513 8.73 -24.62 4.01
N THR A 514 8.77 -23.55 3.22
CA THR A 514 9.86 -23.29 2.26
C THR A 514 10.83 -22.28 2.82
N THR A 515 12.10 -22.67 2.93
CA THR A 515 13.20 -21.82 3.41
C THR A 515 14.28 -21.68 2.36
N ASP A 516 15.27 -20.82 2.61
CA ASP A 516 16.51 -20.89 1.83
C ASP A 516 17.24 -22.23 2.09
N ALA A 517 18.25 -22.51 1.26
CA ALA A 517 19.08 -23.71 1.34
C ALA A 517 20.42 -23.46 2.07
N GLY A 518 20.58 -22.28 2.69
CA GLY A 518 21.79 -21.82 3.34
C GLY A 518 21.94 -22.31 4.78
N GLY A 519 23.11 -22.03 5.37
CA GLY A 519 23.46 -22.41 6.74
C GLY A 519 23.19 -21.34 7.81
N GLY A 520 22.41 -20.30 7.50
CA GLY A 520 21.98 -19.32 8.50
C GLY A 520 20.88 -19.88 9.40
N GLY A 521 20.55 -19.20 10.51
CA GLY A 521 19.37 -19.58 11.28
C GLY A 521 18.07 -19.23 10.56
N GLY A 522 17.04 -20.05 10.76
CA GLY A 522 15.73 -19.99 10.10
C GLY A 522 15.60 -20.93 8.91
N THR A 523 16.57 -21.82 8.68
CA THR A 523 16.67 -22.63 7.46
C THR A 523 16.48 -24.10 7.76
N LYS A 524 15.95 -24.84 6.78
CA LYS A 524 15.68 -26.27 6.88
C LYS A 524 14.83 -26.63 8.11
N GLU A 525 15.01 -27.83 8.66
CA GLU A 525 14.17 -28.39 9.72
C GLU A 525 14.26 -27.61 11.03
N ASN A 526 15.38 -26.93 11.33
CA ASN A 526 15.60 -26.33 12.65
C ASN A 526 14.49 -25.36 13.07
N CYS A 527 14.08 -24.46 12.17
CA CYS A 527 13.00 -23.53 12.43
C CYS A 527 11.66 -24.24 12.66
N MET A 528 11.39 -25.32 11.91
CA MET A 528 10.16 -26.09 12.03
C MET A 528 10.13 -26.95 13.28
N LEU A 529 11.26 -27.53 13.67
CA LEU A 529 11.39 -28.26 14.95
C LEU A 529 11.17 -27.33 16.14
N GLU A 530 11.68 -26.09 16.09
CA GLU A 530 11.40 -25.09 17.13
C GLU A 530 9.94 -24.63 17.13
N LEU A 531 9.30 -24.54 15.96
CA LEU A 531 7.86 -24.26 15.85
C LEU A 531 7.01 -25.39 16.44
N GLU A 532 7.34 -26.64 16.13
CA GLU A 532 6.66 -27.83 16.64
C GLU A 532 6.80 -27.93 18.16
N LYS A 533 8.00 -27.70 18.72
CA LYS A 533 8.22 -27.66 20.18
C LYS A 533 7.36 -26.62 20.88
N THR A 534 7.20 -25.45 20.27
CA THR A 534 6.50 -24.31 20.90
C THR A 534 4.99 -24.33 20.63
N ASN A 535 4.54 -24.99 19.56
CA ASN A 535 3.13 -25.10 19.19
C ASN A 535 2.88 -26.38 18.37
N PRO A 536 2.77 -27.55 19.01
CA PRO A 536 2.62 -28.84 18.31
C PRO A 536 1.37 -28.90 17.41
N ASP A 537 0.29 -28.25 17.85
CA ASP A 537 -0.99 -28.18 17.12
C ASP A 537 -0.91 -27.39 15.80
N LEU A 538 0.18 -26.65 15.57
CA LEU A 538 0.37 -25.88 14.35
C LEU A 538 0.75 -26.76 13.15
N MET A 539 1.39 -27.89 13.39
CA MET A 539 1.79 -28.80 12.33
C MET A 539 0.59 -29.60 11.86
N PHE A 540 0.41 -29.69 10.55
CA PHE A 540 -0.51 -30.66 9.99
C PHE A 540 0.06 -32.07 10.19
N ALA A 541 -0.79 -33.10 10.12
CA ALA A 541 -0.33 -34.49 10.22
C ALA A 541 0.73 -34.84 9.15
N ILE A 542 0.73 -34.11 8.04
CA ILE A 542 1.71 -34.19 6.97
C ILE A 542 2.38 -32.81 6.85
N THR A 543 3.60 -32.67 7.36
CA THR A 543 4.38 -31.43 7.24
C THR A 543 5.73 -31.65 6.58
N TYR A 544 6.01 -30.90 5.51
CA TYR A 544 7.29 -30.95 4.79
C TYR A 544 8.13 -29.69 4.95
N VAL A 545 9.44 -29.84 4.92
CA VAL A 545 10.38 -28.71 4.85
C VAL A 545 11.12 -28.71 3.52
N LEU A 546 10.87 -27.68 2.72
CA LEU A 546 11.41 -27.52 1.38
C LEU A 546 12.60 -26.58 1.36
N CYS A 547 13.61 -26.94 0.56
CA CYS A 547 14.69 -26.04 0.17
C CYS A 547 14.26 -25.24 -1.07
N CYS A 548 14.41 -23.91 -1.02
CA CYS A 548 14.17 -23.03 -2.16
C CYS A 548 14.95 -23.51 -3.39
N LEU A 549 14.24 -23.91 -4.43
CA LEU A 549 14.80 -24.49 -5.65
C LEU A 549 15.76 -23.54 -6.38
N LEU A 550 15.48 -22.23 -6.35
CA LEU A 550 16.38 -21.24 -6.95
C LEU A 550 17.68 -21.11 -6.17
N HIS A 551 17.64 -21.20 -4.84
CA HIS A 551 18.84 -21.22 -4.00
C HIS A 551 19.61 -22.55 -4.15
N ALA A 552 18.89 -23.68 -4.15
CA ALA A 552 19.42 -25.01 -4.41
C ALA A 552 20.13 -25.10 -5.77
N HIS A 553 19.60 -24.44 -6.79
CA HIS A 553 20.22 -24.35 -8.10
C HIS A 553 21.44 -23.40 -8.07
N ASN A 554 21.33 -22.25 -7.40
CA ASN A 554 22.35 -21.19 -7.29
C ASN A 554 23.62 -21.59 -6.52
N LEU A 555 23.48 -22.32 -5.42
CA LEU A 555 24.59 -22.67 -4.54
C LEU A 555 25.70 -23.50 -5.24
N PRO A 556 25.38 -24.54 -6.04
CA PRO A 556 26.35 -25.24 -6.88
C PRO A 556 27.10 -24.31 -7.83
N LEU A 557 26.38 -23.39 -8.51
CA LEU A 557 27.03 -22.42 -9.40
C LEU A 557 28.00 -21.54 -8.63
N GLN A 558 27.57 -20.97 -7.50
CA GLN A 558 28.43 -20.12 -6.69
C GLN A 558 29.72 -20.83 -6.32
N LYS A 559 29.62 -22.04 -5.77
CA LYS A 559 30.79 -22.79 -5.28
C LYS A 559 31.73 -23.20 -6.39
N SER A 560 31.21 -23.83 -7.45
CA SER A 560 32.03 -24.23 -8.58
C SER A 560 32.65 -23.02 -9.29
N TRP A 561 31.93 -21.90 -9.36
CA TRP A 561 32.45 -20.67 -9.94
C TRP A 561 33.60 -20.08 -9.11
N GLU A 562 33.42 -19.94 -7.79
CA GLU A 562 34.46 -19.44 -6.89
C GLU A 562 35.74 -20.26 -7.00
N ASN A 563 35.62 -21.58 -7.13
CA ASN A 563 36.75 -22.51 -7.18
C ASN A 563 37.46 -22.55 -8.55
N HIS A 564 36.72 -22.46 -9.66
CA HIS A 564 37.29 -22.69 -11.00
C HIS A 564 37.44 -21.44 -11.87
N PHE A 565 36.63 -20.40 -11.62
CA PHE A 565 36.75 -19.11 -12.29
C PHE A 565 37.29 -18.01 -11.38
N GLY A 566 37.54 -18.35 -10.11
CA GLY A 566 38.17 -17.52 -9.10
C GLY A 566 37.18 -16.64 -8.32
N PRO A 567 37.58 -16.14 -7.14
CA PRO A 567 36.75 -15.23 -6.35
C PRO A 567 36.73 -13.81 -6.94
N PHE A 568 35.77 -13.01 -6.47
CA PHE A 568 35.83 -11.55 -6.64
C PHE A 568 36.84 -10.96 -5.64
N GLY A 569 37.69 -10.05 -6.09
CA GLY A 569 38.65 -9.33 -5.25
C GLY A 569 39.64 -8.49 -6.04
N ILE A 570 39.99 -7.32 -5.51
CA ILE A 570 41.00 -6.42 -6.09
C ILE A 570 42.33 -7.18 -6.26
N ASP A 571 43.05 -6.93 -7.35
CA ASP A 571 44.33 -7.55 -7.70
C ASP A 571 44.27 -9.08 -7.96
N LYS A 572 43.11 -9.62 -8.36
CA LYS A 572 42.96 -11.02 -8.80
C LYS A 572 42.99 -11.13 -10.33
N ASN A 573 43.81 -12.03 -10.85
CA ASN A 573 43.90 -12.32 -12.29
C ASN A 573 42.93 -13.41 -12.73
N THR A 574 41.62 -13.18 -12.54
CA THR A 574 40.59 -14.20 -12.75
C THR A 574 39.46 -13.69 -13.65
N MET A 575 38.71 -14.61 -14.26
CA MET A 575 37.53 -14.26 -15.08
C MET A 575 36.48 -13.53 -14.25
N SER A 576 36.24 -13.98 -13.02
CA SER A 576 35.33 -13.33 -12.07
C SER A 576 35.71 -11.88 -11.80
N GLN A 577 37.01 -11.62 -11.61
CA GLN A 577 37.49 -10.27 -11.35
C GLN A 577 37.33 -9.36 -12.57
N CYS A 578 37.57 -9.90 -13.78
CA CYS A 578 37.31 -9.18 -15.01
C CYS A 578 35.84 -8.73 -15.09
N ALA A 579 34.91 -9.67 -14.89
CA ALA A 579 33.48 -9.38 -14.95
C ALA A 579 33.04 -8.37 -13.88
N TYR A 580 33.54 -8.52 -12.64
CA TYR A 580 33.28 -7.57 -11.56
C TYR A 580 33.81 -6.17 -11.90
N ASN A 581 35.07 -6.06 -12.35
CA ASN A 581 35.70 -4.78 -12.65
C ASN A 581 34.97 -4.02 -13.75
N VAL A 582 34.45 -4.68 -14.78
CA VAL A 582 33.63 -4.01 -15.80
C VAL A 582 32.41 -3.36 -15.16
N THR A 583 31.64 -4.10 -14.35
CA THR A 583 30.45 -3.56 -13.69
C THR A 583 30.79 -2.46 -12.69
N TYR A 584 31.88 -2.63 -11.96
CA TYR A 584 32.37 -1.66 -10.98
C TYR A 584 32.86 -0.38 -11.64
N LEU A 585 33.52 -0.47 -12.80
CA LEU A 585 33.94 0.69 -13.57
C LEU A 585 32.73 1.54 -14.00
N PHE A 586 31.65 0.89 -14.44
CA PHE A 586 30.43 1.62 -14.81
C PHE A 586 29.76 2.26 -13.59
N GLU A 587 29.75 1.58 -12.44
CA GLU A 587 29.28 2.18 -11.17
C GLU A 587 30.13 3.40 -10.77
N LEU A 588 31.46 3.33 -10.92
CA LEU A 588 32.37 4.44 -10.59
C LEU A 588 32.18 5.65 -11.50
N LEU A 589 31.87 5.44 -12.78
CA LEU A 589 31.60 6.52 -13.74
C LEU A 589 30.20 7.11 -13.58
N GLY A 590 29.25 6.39 -12.95
CA GLY A 590 27.89 6.84 -12.75
C GLY A 590 27.20 7.23 -14.08
N GLU A 591 26.50 8.37 -14.09
CA GLU A 591 25.81 8.85 -15.30
C GLU A 591 26.77 9.28 -16.43
N SER A 592 28.02 9.64 -16.10
CA SER A 592 29.01 10.05 -17.12
C SER A 592 29.43 8.91 -18.05
N PHE A 593 29.21 7.66 -17.65
CA PHE A 593 29.44 6.48 -18.49
C PHE A 593 28.65 6.54 -19.81
N LYS A 594 27.40 7.01 -19.79
CA LYS A 594 26.49 6.96 -20.95
C LYS A 594 27.00 7.79 -22.14
N PRO A 595 27.33 9.08 -21.99
CA PRO A 595 27.89 9.87 -23.09
C PRO A 595 29.27 9.36 -23.53
N LEU A 596 30.12 8.92 -22.58
CA LEU A 596 31.44 8.36 -22.91
C LEU A 596 31.33 7.07 -23.73
N TRP A 597 30.37 6.21 -23.41
CA TRP A 597 30.13 4.97 -24.16
C TRP A 597 29.74 5.27 -25.60
N LEU A 598 28.82 6.23 -25.81
CA LEU A 598 28.39 6.67 -27.13
C LEU A 598 29.54 7.28 -27.93
N GLU A 599 30.34 8.14 -27.31
CA GLU A 599 31.50 8.78 -27.95
C GLU A 599 32.55 7.74 -28.39
N ILE A 600 32.87 6.78 -27.51
CA ILE A 600 33.93 5.80 -27.77
C ILE A 600 33.49 4.72 -28.76
N ASN A 601 32.25 4.22 -28.63
CA ASN A 601 31.78 3.06 -29.39
C ASN A 601 30.85 3.40 -30.55
N GLY A 602 30.39 4.65 -30.66
CA GLY A 602 29.42 5.08 -31.68
C GLY A 602 28.03 4.45 -31.52
N GLU A 603 27.74 3.84 -30.38
CA GLU A 603 26.45 3.19 -30.10
C GLU A 603 25.90 3.56 -28.73
N ASP A 604 24.59 3.55 -28.59
CA ASP A 604 23.91 3.77 -27.32
C ASP A 604 24.19 2.64 -26.32
N TRP A 605 24.32 2.97 -25.04
CA TRP A 605 24.54 2.05 -23.93
C TRP A 605 23.31 1.18 -23.60
N ASN A 606 22.14 1.50 -24.16
CA ASN A 606 20.88 0.83 -23.86
C ASN A 606 20.93 -0.71 -24.00
N ASP A 607 21.77 -1.23 -24.90
CA ASP A 607 21.96 -2.68 -25.13
C ASP A 607 22.96 -3.34 -24.17
N LEU A 608 23.65 -2.53 -23.36
CA LEU A 608 24.68 -2.90 -22.39
C LEU A 608 24.21 -2.73 -20.94
N LYS A 609 22.93 -2.99 -20.67
CA LYS A 609 22.43 -3.02 -19.28
C LYS A 609 23.02 -4.20 -18.52
N LEU A 610 24.19 -3.99 -17.92
CA LEU A 610 24.87 -4.98 -17.09
C LEU A 610 24.22 -5.05 -15.70
N LEU A 611 24.00 -6.27 -15.22
CA LEU A 611 23.66 -6.50 -13.82
C LEU A 611 24.93 -6.50 -12.99
N LYS A 612 24.84 -6.14 -11.72
CA LYS A 612 25.97 -6.29 -10.79
C LYS A 612 26.32 -7.79 -10.69
N VAL A 613 27.59 -8.15 -10.90
CA VAL A 613 28.03 -9.54 -10.80
C VAL A 613 28.02 -9.96 -9.32
N VAL A 614 26.96 -10.66 -8.90
CA VAL A 614 26.77 -11.11 -7.52
C VAL A 614 26.40 -12.59 -7.55
N LEU A 615 27.30 -13.47 -7.10
CA LEU A 615 27.07 -14.93 -7.12
C LEU A 615 26.00 -15.38 -6.13
N THR A 616 25.72 -14.60 -5.08
CA THR A 616 24.65 -14.91 -4.13
C THR A 616 23.26 -14.53 -4.66
N ARG A 617 23.17 -13.82 -5.78
CA ARG A 617 21.90 -13.45 -6.43
C ARG A 617 21.71 -14.29 -7.68
N TRP A 618 20.52 -14.88 -7.78
CA TRP A 618 20.20 -15.79 -8.86
C TRP A 618 20.33 -15.11 -10.23
N LEU A 619 20.91 -15.81 -11.20
CA LEU A 619 21.03 -15.42 -12.62
C LEU A 619 21.98 -14.24 -12.93
N TYR A 620 22.29 -13.36 -11.97
CA TYR A 620 23.00 -12.10 -12.23
C TYR A 620 24.40 -12.33 -12.81
N ALA A 621 25.17 -13.24 -12.22
CA ALA A 621 26.53 -13.51 -12.68
C ALA A 621 26.58 -14.03 -14.13
N ILE A 622 25.73 -15.00 -14.47
CA ILE A 622 25.65 -15.57 -15.83
C ILE A 622 25.20 -14.51 -16.84
N GLN A 623 24.13 -13.76 -16.54
CA GLN A 623 23.65 -12.73 -17.46
C GLN A 623 24.67 -11.62 -17.70
N SER A 624 25.35 -11.16 -16.65
CA SER A 624 26.38 -10.14 -16.79
C SER A 624 27.56 -10.64 -17.60
N VAL A 625 28.06 -11.85 -17.33
CA VAL A 625 29.16 -12.42 -18.11
C VAL A 625 28.76 -12.63 -19.57
N SER A 626 27.56 -13.14 -19.84
CA SER A 626 27.06 -13.27 -21.22
C SER A 626 27.02 -11.92 -21.94
N LYS A 627 26.55 -10.85 -21.28
CA LYS A 627 26.50 -9.51 -21.86
C LYS A 627 27.88 -8.88 -22.06
N ILE A 628 28.79 -9.09 -21.11
CA ILE A 628 30.19 -8.67 -21.25
C ILE A 628 30.83 -9.37 -22.44
N PHE A 629 30.61 -10.67 -22.60
CA PHE A 629 31.12 -11.44 -23.72
C PHE A 629 30.53 -10.98 -25.07
N GLU A 630 29.23 -10.71 -25.16
CA GLU A 630 28.59 -10.18 -26.37
C GLU A 630 29.17 -8.83 -26.82
N LYS A 631 29.65 -8.03 -25.88
CA LYS A 631 30.20 -6.68 -26.12
C LYS A 631 31.70 -6.61 -25.82
N TYR A 632 32.40 -7.75 -25.86
CA TYR A 632 33.77 -7.90 -25.37
C TYR A 632 34.74 -6.88 -25.95
N GLU A 633 34.81 -6.76 -27.28
CA GLU A 633 35.74 -5.84 -27.95
C GLU A 633 35.40 -4.36 -27.68
N LYS A 634 34.12 -4.03 -27.55
CA LYS A 634 33.66 -2.66 -27.24
C LYS A 634 33.98 -2.28 -25.80
N ILE A 635 33.79 -3.21 -24.86
CA ILE A 635 34.17 -3.00 -23.45
C ILE A 635 35.69 -2.89 -23.34
N LYS A 636 36.45 -3.71 -24.07
CA LYS A 636 37.91 -3.63 -24.11
C LYS A 636 38.38 -2.28 -24.63
N LYS A 637 37.84 -1.81 -25.77
CA LYS A 637 38.10 -0.47 -26.31
C LYS A 637 37.76 0.62 -25.30
N PHE A 638 36.60 0.51 -24.66
CA PHE A 638 36.14 1.46 -23.64
C PHE A 638 37.10 1.53 -22.45
N CYS A 639 37.49 0.39 -21.87
CA CYS A 639 38.45 0.35 -20.76
C CYS A 639 39.80 0.96 -21.17
N LYS A 640 40.24 0.71 -22.41
CA LYS A 640 41.47 1.28 -22.95
C LYS A 640 41.45 2.82 -22.94
N VAL A 641 40.41 3.40 -23.55
CA VAL A 641 40.27 4.87 -23.61
C VAL A 641 40.12 5.50 -22.22
N ILE A 642 39.40 4.85 -21.30
CA ILE A 642 39.25 5.37 -19.93
C ILE A 642 40.58 5.37 -19.19
N TYR A 643 41.41 4.32 -19.31
CA TYR A 643 42.72 4.34 -18.65
C TYR A 643 43.66 5.37 -19.29
N GLU A 644 43.60 5.58 -20.61
CA GLU A 644 44.48 6.54 -21.31
C GLU A 644 44.09 8.00 -21.02
N SER A 645 42.80 8.27 -20.82
CA SER A 645 42.28 9.63 -20.63
C SER A 645 42.25 10.11 -19.17
N LYS A 646 42.09 9.21 -18.19
CA LYS A 646 42.00 9.58 -16.77
C LYS A 646 43.39 9.60 -16.13
N LYS A 647 43.65 10.57 -15.23
CA LYS A 647 44.91 10.61 -14.45
C LYS A 647 45.04 9.33 -13.61
N SER A 648 46.27 8.85 -13.44
CA SER A 648 46.58 7.60 -12.72
C SER A 648 46.14 7.58 -11.25
N THR A 649 45.92 8.75 -10.65
CA THR A 649 45.40 8.90 -9.27
C THR A 649 43.92 8.54 -9.13
N TYR A 650 43.15 8.50 -10.22
CA TYR A 650 41.73 8.15 -10.16
C TYR A 650 41.52 6.65 -10.05
N LEU A 651 40.63 6.22 -9.15
CA LEU A 651 40.28 4.79 -9.00
C LEU A 651 39.75 4.18 -10.31
N ALA A 652 38.98 4.96 -11.10
CA ALA A 652 38.50 4.54 -12.41
C ALA A 652 39.65 4.21 -13.39
N HIS A 653 40.78 4.95 -13.33
CA HIS A 653 41.97 4.63 -14.14
C HIS A 653 42.52 3.25 -13.74
N LYS A 654 42.74 3.03 -12.43
CA LYS A 654 43.30 1.76 -11.92
C LYS A 654 42.44 0.57 -12.35
N VAL A 655 41.12 0.67 -12.11
CA VAL A 655 40.16 -0.38 -12.47
C VAL A 655 40.12 -0.59 -13.99
N ALA A 656 40.09 0.47 -14.80
CA ALA A 656 40.06 0.35 -16.26
C ALA A 656 41.34 -0.30 -16.82
N LYS A 657 42.51 0.05 -16.28
CA LYS A 657 43.80 -0.56 -16.65
C LYS A 657 43.83 -2.05 -16.33
N GLU A 658 43.51 -2.43 -15.09
CA GLU A 658 43.42 -3.85 -14.69
C GLU A 658 42.41 -4.62 -15.56
N THR A 659 41.24 -4.03 -15.82
CA THR A 659 40.20 -4.64 -16.67
C THR A 659 40.69 -4.85 -18.10
N SER A 660 41.37 -3.87 -18.69
CA SER A 660 41.91 -3.97 -20.05
C SER A 660 42.93 -5.11 -20.15
N GLN A 661 43.82 -5.27 -19.16
CA GLN A 661 44.79 -6.37 -19.10
C GLN A 661 44.09 -7.73 -18.99
N LEU A 662 43.05 -7.84 -18.17
CA LEU A 662 42.26 -9.07 -18.06
C LEU A 662 41.51 -9.40 -19.36
N LEU A 663 41.00 -8.39 -20.06
CA LEU A 663 40.33 -8.55 -21.35
C LEU A 663 41.30 -8.90 -22.49
N GLU A 664 42.61 -8.72 -22.30
CA GLU A 664 43.64 -9.19 -23.23
C GLU A 664 44.00 -10.66 -23.02
N ASN A 665 43.70 -11.24 -21.85
CA ASN A 665 43.98 -12.64 -21.58
C ASN A 665 43.01 -13.56 -22.38
N PRO A 666 43.52 -14.41 -23.31
CA PRO A 666 42.67 -15.28 -24.11
C PRO A 666 41.96 -16.34 -23.28
N GLU A 667 42.52 -16.80 -22.15
CA GLU A 667 41.87 -17.74 -21.24
C GLU A 667 40.60 -17.14 -20.63
N VAL A 668 40.64 -15.86 -20.23
CA VAL A 668 39.47 -15.15 -19.68
C VAL A 668 38.35 -15.10 -20.71
N LYS A 669 38.67 -14.80 -21.97
CA LYS A 669 37.69 -14.77 -23.07
C LYS A 669 37.06 -16.15 -23.30
N VAL A 670 37.86 -17.22 -23.29
CA VAL A 670 37.38 -18.60 -23.44
C VAL A 670 36.51 -19.02 -22.25
N MET A 671 36.90 -18.68 -21.02
CA MET A 671 36.09 -18.95 -19.82
C MET A 671 34.75 -18.21 -19.84
N MET A 672 34.70 -16.94 -20.28
CA MET A 672 33.44 -16.22 -20.45
C MET A 672 32.55 -16.86 -21.53
N ALA A 673 33.14 -17.34 -22.63
CA ALA A 673 32.42 -18.05 -23.68
C ALA A 673 31.79 -19.36 -23.14
N PHE A 674 32.56 -20.12 -22.35
CA PHE A 674 32.07 -21.34 -21.69
C PHE A 674 30.91 -21.03 -20.74
N VAL A 675 31.05 -20.03 -19.88
CA VAL A 675 29.99 -19.63 -18.93
C VAL A 675 28.73 -19.19 -19.67
N LYS A 676 28.86 -18.42 -20.75
CA LYS A 676 27.72 -18.03 -21.60
C LYS A 676 27.03 -19.27 -22.18
N ALA A 677 27.79 -20.21 -22.74
CA ALA A 677 27.27 -21.43 -23.33
C ALA A 677 26.60 -22.34 -22.28
N PHE A 678 27.21 -22.54 -21.11
CA PHE A 678 26.63 -23.24 -19.96
C PHE A 678 25.32 -22.56 -19.50
N GLY A 679 25.35 -21.23 -19.45
CA GLY A 679 24.23 -20.36 -19.16
C GLY A 679 23.04 -20.59 -20.09
N GLU A 680 23.29 -20.65 -21.39
CA GLU A 680 22.28 -20.83 -22.44
C GLU A 680 21.76 -22.26 -22.53
N TYR A 681 22.64 -23.26 -22.39
CA TYR A 681 22.29 -24.68 -22.55
C TYR A 681 21.48 -25.22 -21.37
N TYR A 682 21.90 -24.89 -20.15
CA TYR A 682 21.39 -25.53 -18.94
C TYR A 682 20.77 -24.54 -17.95
N TRP A 683 21.55 -23.55 -17.52
CA TRP A 683 21.20 -22.75 -16.34
C TRP A 683 19.97 -21.87 -16.54
N THR A 684 19.97 -21.05 -17.60
CA THR A 684 18.90 -20.10 -17.89
C THR A 684 17.58 -20.80 -18.22
N PRO A 685 17.56 -21.89 -19.02
CA PRO A 685 16.38 -22.72 -19.18
C PRO A 685 15.81 -23.24 -17.86
N PHE A 686 16.66 -23.73 -16.94
CA PHE A 686 16.21 -24.20 -15.62
C PHE A 686 15.63 -23.06 -14.79
N TYR A 687 16.32 -21.93 -14.70
CA TYR A 687 15.87 -20.76 -13.95
C TYR A 687 14.51 -20.25 -14.45
N ASN A 688 14.35 -20.17 -15.77
CA ASN A 688 13.08 -19.74 -16.38
C ASN A 688 11.97 -20.75 -16.16
N TRP A 689 12.28 -22.05 -16.19
CA TRP A 689 11.32 -23.10 -15.84
C TRP A 689 10.83 -22.97 -14.40
N ALA A 690 11.75 -22.77 -13.44
CA ALA A 690 11.42 -22.67 -12.02
C ALA A 690 10.43 -21.53 -11.71
N ARG A 691 10.43 -20.49 -12.55
CA ARG A 691 9.58 -19.30 -12.42
C ARG A 691 8.28 -19.37 -13.23
N ARG A 692 7.96 -20.52 -13.83
CA ARG A 692 6.69 -20.72 -14.52
C ARG A 692 5.54 -20.73 -13.53
N LYS A 693 4.34 -20.46 -14.06
CA LYS A 693 3.08 -20.68 -13.36
C LYS A 693 2.61 -22.08 -13.73
N GLY A 694 2.20 -22.89 -12.76
CA GLY A 694 1.50 -24.13 -13.05
C GLY A 694 0.18 -23.85 -13.74
N SER A 695 -0.24 -24.74 -14.63
CA SER A 695 -1.57 -24.76 -15.26
C SER A 695 -2.69 -24.70 -14.21
N ARG A 696 -2.57 -25.52 -13.14
CA ARG A 696 -3.52 -25.57 -12.01
C ARG A 696 -3.28 -24.54 -10.93
N THR A 697 -2.03 -24.36 -10.50
CA THR A 697 -1.71 -23.45 -9.38
C THR A 697 -1.80 -21.96 -9.78
N LYS A 698 -1.63 -21.65 -11.07
CA LYS A 698 -1.73 -20.31 -11.69
C LYS A 698 -0.82 -19.24 -11.04
N LYS A 699 0.12 -19.65 -10.19
CA LYS A 699 1.02 -18.79 -9.40
C LYS A 699 2.48 -19.24 -9.56
N GLU A 700 3.37 -18.26 -9.75
CA GLU A 700 4.82 -18.48 -9.87
C GLU A 700 5.38 -19.12 -8.59
N GLY A 701 6.23 -20.13 -8.75
CA GLY A 701 6.89 -20.83 -7.66
C GLY A 701 6.05 -21.91 -6.96
N HIS A 702 4.77 -22.09 -7.33
CA HIS A 702 3.92 -23.18 -6.85
C HIS A 702 3.86 -24.29 -7.90
N ILE A 703 4.98 -24.99 -8.06
CA ILE A 703 5.17 -26.07 -9.05
C ILE A 703 5.91 -27.26 -8.42
N ALA A 704 5.78 -27.42 -7.10
CA ALA A 704 6.55 -28.37 -6.31
C ALA A 704 6.35 -29.82 -6.79
N ASN A 705 5.14 -30.14 -7.28
CA ASN A 705 4.77 -31.41 -7.89
C ASN A 705 5.56 -31.75 -9.17
N GLU A 706 6.11 -30.75 -9.86
CA GLU A 706 6.82 -30.92 -11.13
C GLU A 706 8.35 -30.88 -11.01
N VAL A 707 8.87 -30.59 -9.81
CA VAL A 707 10.30 -30.36 -9.58
C VAL A 707 11.15 -31.61 -9.82
N LEU A 708 10.65 -32.79 -9.46
CA LEU A 708 11.40 -34.04 -9.64
C LEU A 708 11.74 -34.30 -11.11
N ILE A 709 10.75 -34.20 -12.00
CA ILE A 709 10.94 -34.39 -13.44
C ILE A 709 11.87 -33.30 -14.01
N ARG A 710 11.82 -32.07 -13.47
CA ARG A 710 12.79 -31.06 -13.87
C ARG A 710 14.21 -31.40 -13.43
N ILE A 711 14.40 -31.92 -12.21
CA ILE A 711 15.71 -32.35 -11.71
C ILE A 711 16.24 -33.52 -12.53
N PHE A 712 15.39 -34.47 -12.93
CA PHE A 712 15.76 -35.51 -13.89
C PHE A 712 16.29 -34.91 -15.21
N ASN A 713 15.55 -33.97 -15.80
CA ASN A 713 15.99 -33.29 -17.01
C ASN A 713 17.31 -32.53 -16.80
N ALA A 714 17.49 -31.91 -15.64
CA ALA A 714 18.74 -31.24 -15.26
C ALA A 714 19.91 -32.21 -15.15
N ASP A 715 19.71 -33.36 -14.50
CA ASP A 715 20.72 -34.42 -14.37
C ASP A 715 21.16 -34.95 -15.74
N ARG A 716 20.20 -35.15 -16.66
CA ARG A 716 20.47 -35.56 -18.04
C ARG A 716 21.30 -34.51 -18.78
N GLN A 717 20.89 -33.24 -18.73
CA GLN A 717 21.63 -32.14 -19.36
C GLN A 717 23.05 -32.00 -18.80
N LEU A 718 23.21 -32.07 -17.48
CA LEU A 718 24.52 -31.98 -16.83
C LEU A 718 25.41 -33.19 -17.14
N SER A 719 24.83 -34.39 -17.22
CA SER A 719 25.57 -35.60 -17.61
C SER A 719 26.06 -35.54 -19.05
N ASN A 720 25.32 -34.87 -19.94
CA ASN A 720 25.75 -34.58 -21.31
C ASN A 720 26.88 -33.53 -21.41
N LEU A 721 27.20 -32.84 -20.32
CA LEU A 721 28.34 -31.93 -20.25
C LEU A 721 29.61 -32.61 -19.72
N LYS A 722 29.49 -33.73 -19.01
CA LYS A 722 30.65 -34.44 -18.44
C LYS A 722 31.61 -34.94 -19.53
N GLU A 723 32.86 -35.16 -19.14
CA GLU A 723 33.87 -35.83 -19.98
C GLU A 723 34.00 -35.19 -21.36
N ARG A 724 33.98 -33.84 -21.39
CA ARG A 724 34.11 -33.02 -22.61
C ARG A 724 33.06 -33.23 -23.70
N LYS A 725 31.97 -33.95 -23.42
CA LYS A 725 30.82 -34.07 -24.35
C LYS A 725 30.19 -32.73 -24.71
N TRP A 726 30.42 -31.69 -23.89
CA TRP A 726 30.04 -30.32 -24.21
C TRP A 726 30.67 -29.78 -25.52
N LEU A 727 31.78 -30.36 -26.00
CA LEU A 727 32.42 -29.99 -27.27
C LEU A 727 31.57 -30.33 -28.51
N ASP A 728 30.61 -31.24 -28.36
CA ASP A 728 29.71 -31.69 -29.43
C ASP A 728 28.37 -30.94 -29.42
N ILE A 729 28.17 -30.04 -28.45
CA ILE A 729 26.95 -29.27 -28.31
C ILE A 729 27.10 -27.94 -29.04
N ASP A 730 26.21 -27.65 -30.00
CA ASP A 730 26.25 -26.44 -30.84
C ASP A 730 26.34 -25.12 -30.04
N LYS A 731 25.72 -25.06 -28.86
CA LYS A 731 25.77 -23.90 -27.97
C LYS A 731 27.19 -23.55 -27.50
N PHE A 732 28.11 -24.51 -27.51
CA PHE A 732 29.52 -24.32 -27.15
C PHE A 732 30.43 -24.09 -28.38
N SER A 733 29.89 -24.00 -29.59
CA SER A 733 30.68 -23.81 -30.84
C SER A 733 31.65 -22.63 -30.78
N GLU A 734 31.22 -21.47 -30.27
CA GLU A 734 32.09 -20.30 -30.12
C GLU A 734 33.17 -20.51 -29.06
N CYS A 735 32.83 -21.17 -27.95
CA CYS A 735 33.82 -21.55 -26.94
C CYS A 735 34.86 -22.51 -27.54
N LYS A 736 34.43 -23.50 -28.34
CA LYS A 736 35.29 -24.45 -29.04
C LYS A 736 36.23 -23.75 -30.03
N ARG A 737 35.71 -22.76 -30.77
CA ARG A 737 36.48 -21.94 -31.71
C ARG A 737 37.52 -21.07 -31.01
N LEU A 738 37.17 -20.41 -29.91
CA LEU A 738 38.12 -19.60 -29.15
C LEU A 738 39.18 -20.46 -28.44
N ARG A 739 38.76 -21.62 -27.92
CA ARG A 739 39.64 -22.62 -27.30
C ARG A 739 40.73 -23.10 -28.26
N SER A 740 40.44 -23.28 -29.56
CA SER A 740 41.45 -23.71 -30.54
C SER A 740 42.53 -22.67 -30.82
N LEU A 741 42.37 -21.44 -30.33
CA LEU A 741 43.37 -20.36 -30.44
C LEU A 741 44.33 -20.32 -29.24
N LEU A 742 44.09 -21.13 -28.20
CA LEU A 742 44.97 -21.22 -27.03
C LEU A 742 46.22 -22.06 -27.34
N ASN A 743 47.32 -21.76 -26.66
CA ASN A 743 48.49 -22.64 -26.70
C ASN A 743 48.22 -23.94 -25.90
N LYS A 744 49.08 -24.97 -26.05
CA LYS A 744 48.85 -26.29 -25.44
C LYS A 744 48.74 -26.26 -23.92
N GLU A 745 49.51 -25.41 -23.25
CA GLU A 745 49.52 -25.28 -21.79
C GLU A 745 48.22 -24.63 -21.29
N GLN A 746 47.86 -23.48 -21.87
CA GLN A 746 46.61 -22.77 -21.60
C GLN A 746 45.39 -23.65 -21.88
N LEU A 747 45.41 -24.38 -23.00
CA LEU A 747 44.35 -25.30 -23.39
C LEU A 747 44.11 -26.39 -22.33
N THR A 748 45.20 -27.00 -21.86
CA THR A 748 45.13 -28.07 -20.84
C THR A 748 44.55 -27.52 -19.53
N ALA A 749 45.06 -26.38 -19.07
CA ALA A 749 44.61 -25.74 -17.84
C ALA A 749 43.12 -25.31 -17.91
N VAL A 750 42.67 -24.78 -19.06
CA VAL A 750 41.28 -24.36 -19.27
C VAL A 750 40.34 -25.57 -19.32
N ASP A 751 40.70 -26.63 -20.03
CA ASP A 751 39.87 -27.83 -20.12
C ASP A 751 39.71 -28.52 -18.75
N GLU A 752 40.81 -28.66 -18.00
CA GLU A 752 40.77 -29.22 -16.64
C GLU A 752 39.85 -28.41 -15.72
N ARG A 753 39.86 -27.08 -15.83
CA ARG A 753 38.94 -26.21 -15.07
C ARG A 753 37.49 -26.41 -15.48
N PHE A 754 37.18 -26.57 -16.76
CA PHE A 754 35.80 -26.80 -17.22
C PHE A 754 35.27 -28.15 -16.75
N ASP A 755 36.06 -29.21 -16.90
CA ASP A 755 35.68 -30.55 -16.45
C ASP A 755 35.51 -30.59 -14.93
N ALA A 756 36.42 -29.96 -14.17
CA ALA A 756 36.33 -29.84 -12.72
C ALA A 756 35.11 -29.00 -12.28
N PHE A 757 34.83 -27.89 -12.96
CA PHE A 757 33.64 -27.07 -12.72
C PHE A 757 32.35 -27.88 -12.86
N ILE A 758 32.19 -28.62 -13.97
CA ILE A 758 30.99 -29.43 -14.22
C ILE A 758 30.87 -30.55 -13.17
N LYS A 759 31.97 -31.22 -12.86
CA LYS A 759 32.01 -32.28 -11.85
C LYS A 759 31.59 -31.76 -10.48
N GLU A 760 32.24 -30.71 -10.00
CA GLU A 760 31.94 -30.11 -8.70
C GLU A 760 30.50 -29.58 -8.65
N TYR A 761 30.03 -28.95 -9.74
CA TYR A 761 28.66 -28.46 -9.83
C TYR A 761 27.66 -29.59 -9.58
N ILE A 762 27.84 -30.74 -10.24
CA ILE A 762 26.95 -31.90 -10.10
C ILE A 762 27.03 -32.49 -8.69
N GLU A 763 28.23 -32.60 -8.11
CA GLU A 763 28.42 -33.11 -6.75
C GLU A 763 27.71 -32.23 -5.71
N ILE A 764 27.76 -30.90 -5.86
CA ILE A 764 27.09 -29.97 -4.94
C ILE A 764 25.57 -29.93 -5.21
N ALA A 765 25.15 -30.00 -6.47
CA ALA A 765 23.73 -29.93 -6.86
C ALA A 765 22.90 -31.06 -6.24
N PHE A 766 23.46 -32.23 -6.01
CA PHE A 766 22.74 -33.38 -5.43
C PHE A 766 22.96 -33.59 -3.92
N ARG A 767 23.57 -32.63 -3.21
CA ARG A 767 23.57 -32.62 -1.74
C ARG A 767 22.17 -32.35 -1.19
N ASP A 768 21.90 -32.72 0.06
CA ASP A 768 20.61 -32.47 0.75
C ASP A 768 20.20 -30.99 0.74
N SER A 769 21.16 -30.05 0.84
CA SER A 769 20.85 -28.62 0.75
C SER A 769 20.35 -28.17 -0.63
N CYS A 770 20.41 -29.04 -1.64
CA CYS A 770 20.14 -28.68 -3.03
C CYS A 770 19.03 -29.58 -3.62
N PHE A 771 19.27 -30.21 -4.78
CA PHE A 771 18.35 -31.16 -5.40
C PHE A 771 18.22 -32.46 -4.62
N GLY A 772 19.19 -32.82 -3.78
CA GLY A 772 19.16 -34.06 -3.01
C GLY A 772 17.94 -34.20 -2.11
N ARG A 773 17.45 -33.09 -1.53
CA ARG A 773 16.20 -33.08 -0.76
C ARG A 773 14.98 -33.39 -1.61
N TRP A 774 14.97 -32.87 -2.84
CA TRP A 774 13.89 -33.10 -3.80
C TRP A 774 13.86 -34.53 -4.34
N THR A 775 15.01 -35.23 -4.35
CA THR A 775 15.11 -36.64 -4.74
C THR A 775 14.97 -37.61 -3.55
N THR A 776 14.82 -37.10 -2.32
CA THR A 776 14.68 -37.92 -1.11
C THR A 776 13.47 -37.47 -0.28
N LYS A 777 13.63 -36.48 0.60
CA LYS A 777 12.61 -36.06 1.58
C LYS A 777 11.33 -35.49 0.99
N THR A 778 11.36 -34.94 -0.23
CA THR A 778 10.16 -34.42 -0.91
C THR A 778 9.92 -35.14 -2.24
N LEU A 779 10.47 -36.34 -2.41
CA LEU A 779 10.32 -37.16 -3.62
C LEU A 779 8.84 -37.44 -3.92
N VAL A 780 8.05 -37.70 -2.88
CA VAL A 780 6.61 -38.01 -2.97
C VAL A 780 5.78 -36.89 -3.60
N PHE A 781 6.28 -35.66 -3.67
CA PHE A 781 5.57 -34.60 -4.38
C PHE A 781 5.45 -34.89 -5.88
N GLY A 782 6.41 -35.64 -6.44
CA GLY A 782 6.41 -36.05 -7.83
C GLY A 782 5.25 -36.95 -8.22
N ILE A 783 4.55 -37.59 -7.27
CA ILE A 783 3.36 -38.41 -7.59
C ILE A 783 2.22 -37.54 -8.11
N ALA A 784 2.20 -36.26 -7.72
CA ALA A 784 1.21 -35.27 -8.15
C ALA A 784 1.62 -34.54 -9.44
N THR A 785 2.56 -35.08 -10.23
CA THR A 785 2.83 -34.53 -11.57
C THR A 785 1.61 -34.70 -12.47
N GLU A 786 1.36 -33.71 -13.34
CA GLU A 786 0.32 -33.80 -14.36
C GLU A 786 0.64 -34.85 -15.44
N ASN A 787 1.91 -35.31 -15.54
CA ASN A 787 2.27 -36.42 -16.41
C ASN A 787 1.89 -37.76 -15.76
N LYS A 788 0.69 -38.24 -16.07
CA LYS A 788 0.12 -39.50 -15.57
C LYS A 788 1.11 -40.66 -15.56
N ARG A 789 1.85 -40.83 -16.64
CA ARG A 789 2.76 -41.96 -16.81
C ARG A 789 4.02 -41.83 -15.94
N SER A 790 4.50 -40.61 -15.74
CA SER A 790 5.63 -40.35 -14.85
C SER A 790 5.25 -40.52 -13.39
N ALA A 791 4.02 -40.14 -13.02
CA ALA A 791 3.46 -40.43 -11.70
C ALA A 791 3.40 -41.96 -11.47
N GLN A 792 2.97 -42.73 -12.47
CA GLN A 792 2.92 -44.19 -12.42
C GLN A 792 4.32 -44.79 -12.25
N VAL A 793 5.30 -44.38 -13.05
CA VAL A 793 6.70 -44.87 -12.96
C VAL A 793 7.31 -44.55 -11.59
N LEU A 794 7.11 -43.34 -11.07
CA LEU A 794 7.56 -42.97 -9.73
C LEU A 794 6.88 -43.82 -8.65
N THR A 795 5.57 -44.04 -8.77
CA THR A 795 4.81 -44.82 -7.79
C THR A 795 5.23 -46.28 -7.80
N ASN A 796 5.48 -46.85 -8.98
CA ASN A 796 6.06 -48.19 -9.12
C ASN A 796 7.41 -48.29 -8.41
N TYR A 797 8.28 -47.30 -8.60
CA TYR A 797 9.58 -47.25 -7.94
C TYR A 797 9.46 -47.14 -6.41
N ILE A 798 8.55 -46.31 -5.91
CA ILE A 798 8.27 -46.17 -4.48
C ILE A 798 7.81 -47.52 -3.89
N LEU A 799 6.82 -48.17 -4.50
CA LEU A 799 6.32 -49.48 -4.05
C LEU A 799 7.40 -50.57 -4.13
N HIS A 800 8.22 -50.58 -5.19
CA HIS A 800 9.37 -51.49 -5.31
C HIS A 800 10.34 -51.34 -4.13
N LYS A 801 10.65 -50.11 -3.72
CA LYS A 801 11.57 -49.86 -2.59
C LYS A 801 10.98 -50.25 -1.24
N ILE A 802 9.67 -50.09 -1.07
CA ILE A 802 9.00 -50.32 0.21
C ILE A 802 8.67 -51.80 0.42
N ASP A 803 8.07 -52.43 -0.59
CA ASP A 803 7.50 -53.78 -0.52
C ASP A 803 8.34 -54.83 -1.24
N LYS A 804 9.43 -54.41 -1.89
CA LYS A 804 10.25 -55.27 -2.76
C LYS A 804 9.43 -55.91 -3.90
N THR A 805 8.34 -55.27 -4.32
CA THR A 805 7.60 -55.68 -5.52
C THR A 805 8.55 -55.64 -6.73
N PRO A 806 8.41 -56.51 -7.74
CA PRO A 806 9.21 -56.40 -8.95
C PRO A 806 9.08 -55.00 -9.54
N LEU A 807 10.22 -54.36 -9.83
CA LEU A 807 10.23 -53.10 -10.57
C LEU A 807 9.71 -53.41 -11.98
N LEU A 808 8.61 -52.77 -12.39
CA LEU A 808 8.02 -53.04 -13.71
C LEU A 808 9.00 -52.59 -14.80
N ASP A 809 9.17 -53.41 -15.84
CA ASP A 809 9.91 -53.01 -17.02
C ASP A 809 9.10 -51.96 -17.76
N VAL A 810 9.63 -50.75 -17.83
CA VAL A 810 8.94 -49.61 -18.44
C VAL A 810 9.30 -49.59 -19.92
N THR A 811 8.30 -49.34 -20.77
CA THR A 811 8.53 -49.27 -22.22
C THR A 811 9.50 -48.13 -22.53
N ASP A 812 10.26 -48.28 -23.62
CA ASP A 812 11.20 -47.25 -24.10
C ASP A 812 10.46 -46.11 -24.84
N GLU A 813 9.18 -45.91 -24.49
CA GLU A 813 8.28 -44.92 -25.05
C GLU A 813 8.73 -43.50 -24.67
N ILE A 814 8.50 -42.59 -25.59
CA ILE A 814 8.84 -41.18 -25.44
C ILE A 814 7.64 -40.49 -24.79
N SER A 815 7.87 -39.91 -23.61
CA SER A 815 6.88 -39.12 -22.90
C SER A 815 6.29 -38.05 -23.80
N GLU A 816 5.00 -37.76 -23.61
CA GLU A 816 4.37 -36.62 -24.26
C GLU A 816 5.09 -35.32 -23.88
N LYS A 817 5.20 -34.41 -24.85
CA LYS A 817 5.74 -33.07 -24.59
C LYS A 817 4.62 -32.28 -23.93
N THR A 818 4.83 -31.85 -22.69
CA THR A 818 3.90 -30.93 -22.03
C THR A 818 4.46 -29.51 -22.06
N ASP A 819 3.63 -28.53 -21.68
CA ASP A 819 4.10 -27.16 -21.49
C ASP A 819 5.16 -27.04 -20.38
N ILE A 820 5.23 -28.03 -19.49
CA ILE A 820 6.12 -28.05 -18.33
C ILE A 820 7.37 -28.89 -18.58
N HIS A 821 7.25 -30.03 -19.29
CA HIS A 821 8.31 -31.03 -19.43
C HIS A 821 8.76 -31.23 -20.87
N MET A 822 10.06 -31.46 -21.04
CA MET A 822 10.62 -31.92 -22.31
C MET A 822 10.27 -33.38 -22.54
N ARG A 823 10.32 -33.85 -23.78
CA ARG A 823 10.21 -35.29 -24.08
C ARG A 823 11.40 -36.05 -23.48
N TYR A 824 11.14 -37.21 -22.91
CA TYR A 824 12.15 -38.15 -22.43
C TYR A 824 11.66 -39.58 -22.54
N LYS A 825 12.59 -40.52 -22.55
CA LYS A 825 12.26 -41.94 -22.45
C LYS A 825 11.95 -42.30 -21.00
N GLU A 826 10.90 -43.07 -20.78
CA GLU A 826 10.49 -43.44 -19.42
C GLU A 826 11.55 -44.29 -18.70
N LYS A 827 12.26 -45.14 -19.46
CA LYS A 827 13.41 -45.90 -18.96
C LYS A 827 14.52 -45.01 -18.43
N GLU A 828 14.85 -43.90 -19.10
CA GLU A 828 15.83 -42.93 -18.60
C GLU A 828 15.38 -42.31 -17.26
N PHE A 829 14.07 -42.09 -17.11
CA PHE A 829 13.51 -41.57 -15.87
C PHE A 829 13.58 -42.61 -14.75
N GLN A 830 13.23 -43.87 -15.02
CA GLN A 830 13.38 -44.97 -14.07
C GLN A 830 14.85 -45.15 -13.64
N ASP A 831 15.81 -45.12 -14.58
CA ASP A 831 17.24 -45.18 -14.29
C ASP A 831 17.70 -44.02 -13.41
N PHE A 832 17.16 -42.82 -13.63
CA PHE A 832 17.40 -41.68 -12.75
C PHE A 832 16.85 -41.91 -11.34
N LEU A 833 15.63 -42.46 -11.21
CA LEU A 833 15.05 -42.77 -9.90
C LEU A 833 15.94 -43.75 -9.14
N VAL A 834 16.36 -44.85 -9.78
CA VAL A 834 17.25 -45.87 -9.18
C VAL A 834 18.59 -45.28 -8.76
N ARG A 835 19.15 -44.37 -9.56
CA ARG A 835 20.49 -43.80 -9.36
C ARG A 835 20.54 -42.63 -8.37
N ARG A 836 19.48 -41.83 -8.26
CA ARG A 836 19.48 -40.54 -7.55
C ARG A 836 18.43 -40.40 -6.45
N CYS A 837 17.41 -41.27 -6.44
CA CYS A 837 16.28 -41.12 -5.55
C CYS A 837 16.22 -42.23 -4.52
N ASP A 838 15.87 -41.86 -3.29
CA ASP A 838 15.72 -42.79 -2.17
C ASP A 838 14.45 -42.44 -1.39
N PRO A 839 13.33 -43.16 -1.63
CA PRO A 839 12.08 -42.89 -0.94
C PRO A 839 12.18 -43.24 0.54
N ILE A 840 11.63 -42.37 1.40
CA ILE A 840 11.54 -42.64 2.83
C ILE A 840 10.35 -43.56 3.07
N LYS A 841 10.61 -44.75 3.62
CA LYS A 841 9.57 -45.77 3.86
C LYS A 841 8.42 -45.25 4.72
N ASP A 842 8.75 -44.50 5.76
CA ASP A 842 7.79 -43.95 6.73
C ASP A 842 7.30 -42.55 6.36
N ASP A 843 7.40 -42.15 5.08
CA ASP A 843 6.87 -40.88 4.63
C ASP A 843 5.34 -40.82 4.87
N PRO A 844 4.81 -39.72 5.45
CA PRO A 844 3.40 -39.65 5.82
C PRO A 844 2.42 -39.84 4.66
N ILE A 845 2.75 -39.36 3.45
CA ILE A 845 1.87 -39.53 2.28
C ILE A 845 1.86 -41.00 1.87
N ILE A 846 3.03 -41.66 1.88
CA ILE A 846 3.15 -43.09 1.58
C ILE A 846 2.33 -43.91 2.58
N VAL A 847 2.51 -43.69 3.87
CA VAL A 847 1.84 -44.46 4.94
C VAL A 847 0.33 -44.24 4.90
N GLN A 848 -0.14 -43.00 4.74
CA GLN A 848 -1.57 -42.69 4.79
C GLN A 848 -2.32 -43.05 3.50
N HIS A 849 -1.65 -43.05 2.35
CA HIS A 849 -2.26 -43.24 1.04
C HIS A 849 -1.74 -44.45 0.27
N TYR A 850 -1.21 -45.44 0.98
CA TYR A 850 -0.61 -46.63 0.39
C TYR A 850 -1.53 -47.36 -0.62
N GLU A 851 -2.81 -47.55 -0.30
CA GLU A 851 -3.77 -48.19 -1.24
C GLU A 851 -4.02 -47.33 -2.48
N ALA A 852 -4.07 -46.00 -2.35
CA ALA A 852 -4.17 -45.11 -3.50
C ALA A 852 -2.92 -45.18 -4.40
N LEU A 853 -1.73 -45.38 -3.82
CA LEU A 853 -0.50 -45.58 -4.58
C LEU A 853 -0.54 -46.89 -5.41
N LYS A 854 -1.17 -47.95 -4.92
CA LYS A 854 -1.37 -49.18 -5.72
C LYS A 854 -2.26 -48.90 -6.93
N GLU A 855 -3.36 -48.19 -6.74
CA GLU A 855 -4.26 -47.78 -7.84
C GLU A 855 -3.52 -46.88 -8.86
N MET A 856 -2.66 -45.97 -8.40
CA MET A 856 -1.81 -45.16 -9.28
C MET A 856 -0.80 -46.00 -10.08
N ASN A 857 -0.22 -47.03 -9.45
CA ASN A 857 0.68 -47.96 -10.13
C ASN A 857 -0.04 -48.78 -11.22
N GLU A 858 -1.34 -49.03 -11.05
CA GLU A 858 -2.22 -49.64 -12.08
C GLU A 858 -2.62 -48.65 -13.19
N GLY A 859 -2.27 -47.37 -13.03
CA GLY A 859 -2.50 -46.33 -14.04
C GLY A 859 -3.74 -45.47 -13.77
N VAL A 860 -4.26 -45.41 -12.54
CA VAL A 860 -5.27 -44.40 -12.16
C VAL A 860 -4.59 -43.05 -11.94
N SER A 861 -5.14 -41.96 -12.50
CA SER A 861 -4.57 -40.62 -12.33
C SER A 861 -5.14 -39.91 -11.12
N LEU A 862 -4.33 -39.09 -10.45
CA LEU A 862 -4.83 -38.14 -9.45
C LEU A 862 -5.77 -37.10 -10.04
N TYR A 863 -5.82 -36.96 -11.35
CA TYR A 863 -6.63 -35.94 -12.02
C TYR A 863 -7.90 -36.50 -12.67
N ASP A 864 -8.19 -37.79 -12.50
CA ASP A 864 -9.42 -38.41 -12.98
C ASP A 864 -10.62 -37.98 -12.09
N GLU A 865 -11.79 -37.74 -12.68
CA GLU A 865 -12.99 -37.25 -11.97
C GLU A 865 -13.70 -38.35 -11.16
N HIS A 866 -13.69 -39.58 -11.68
CA HIS A 866 -14.35 -40.74 -11.07
C HIS A 866 -13.31 -41.71 -10.54
N VAL A 867 -12.90 -41.50 -9.29
CA VAL A 867 -11.90 -42.33 -8.61
C VAL A 867 -12.43 -42.90 -7.30
N SER A 868 -11.73 -43.90 -6.77
CA SER A 868 -12.03 -44.52 -5.48
C SER A 868 -11.96 -43.52 -4.33
N ASP A 869 -12.52 -43.87 -3.16
CA ASP A 869 -12.44 -43.01 -1.98
C ASP A 869 -11.02 -42.86 -1.44
N ASN A 870 -10.14 -43.85 -1.65
CA ASN A 870 -8.72 -43.74 -1.31
C ASN A 870 -8.02 -42.69 -2.18
N MET A 871 -8.31 -42.71 -3.49
CA MET A 871 -7.79 -41.72 -4.42
C MET A 871 -8.34 -40.31 -4.14
N LYS A 872 -9.62 -40.16 -3.76
CA LYS A 872 -10.18 -38.86 -3.34
C LYS A 872 -9.45 -38.29 -2.12
N LYS A 873 -9.08 -39.13 -1.14
CA LYS A 873 -8.28 -38.69 0.02
C LYS A 873 -6.88 -38.21 -0.42
N LEU A 874 -6.23 -38.91 -1.35
CA LEU A 874 -4.93 -38.49 -1.88
C LEU A 874 -5.05 -37.22 -2.75
N GLN A 875 -6.15 -37.04 -3.49
CA GLN A 875 -6.46 -35.79 -4.19
C GLN A 875 -6.59 -34.61 -3.22
N GLN A 876 -7.24 -34.82 -2.07
CA GLN A 876 -7.31 -33.80 -1.04
C GLN A 876 -5.92 -33.48 -0.47
N THR A 877 -5.10 -34.49 -0.16
CA THR A 877 -3.71 -34.28 0.28
C THR A 877 -2.86 -33.56 -0.78
N ARG A 878 -3.04 -33.90 -2.07
CA ARG A 878 -2.42 -33.18 -3.19
C ARG A 878 -2.76 -31.68 -3.12
N ASP A 879 -4.04 -31.37 -2.96
CA ASP A 879 -4.55 -30.00 -2.99
C ASP A 879 -4.10 -29.19 -1.76
N ASP A 880 -4.17 -29.78 -0.57
CA ASP A 880 -3.90 -29.10 0.70
C ASP A 880 -2.40 -29.07 1.06
N VAL A 881 -1.59 -30.03 0.57
CA VAL A 881 -0.15 -30.18 0.91
C VAL A 881 0.76 -29.90 -0.29
N ILE A 882 0.58 -30.62 -1.41
CA ILE A 882 1.57 -30.62 -2.48
C ILE A 882 1.46 -29.36 -3.36
N LEU A 883 0.25 -28.99 -3.78
CA LEU A 883 0.04 -27.84 -4.67
C LEU A 883 0.19 -26.51 -3.95
N THR A 884 -0.10 -26.46 -2.64
CA THR A 884 0.15 -25.29 -1.79
C THR A 884 1.62 -25.04 -1.56
N ALA A 885 2.45 -26.09 -1.53
CA ALA A 885 3.88 -25.99 -1.28
C ALA A 885 4.60 -25.12 -2.32
N LYS A 886 5.50 -24.27 -1.83
CA LYS A 886 6.26 -23.35 -2.67
C LYS A 886 7.62 -23.95 -3.02
N ALA A 887 7.90 -24.16 -4.30
CA ALA A 887 9.19 -24.66 -4.77
C ALA A 887 10.33 -23.66 -4.55
N HIS A 888 10.06 -22.34 -4.56
CA HIS A 888 11.10 -21.33 -4.35
C HIS A 888 10.61 -20.07 -3.62
N SER A 889 11.51 -19.41 -2.88
CA SER A 889 11.21 -18.24 -2.04
C SER A 889 11.32 -16.86 -2.71
N HIS A 890 11.38 -16.78 -4.05
CA HIS A 890 11.52 -15.50 -4.78
C HIS A 890 10.49 -14.43 -4.37
N GLU A 891 9.23 -14.81 -4.13
CA GLU A 891 8.20 -13.87 -3.67
C GLU A 891 8.53 -13.27 -2.30
N ALA A 892 9.15 -14.05 -1.41
CA ALA A 892 9.60 -13.58 -0.10
C ALA A 892 10.78 -12.60 -0.24
N GLU A 893 11.75 -12.89 -1.11
CA GLU A 893 12.87 -11.97 -1.42
C GLU A 893 12.36 -10.64 -2.01
N LEU A 894 11.43 -10.71 -2.97
CA LEU A 894 10.77 -9.51 -3.52
C LEU A 894 9.99 -8.76 -2.43
N GLY A 895 9.43 -9.47 -1.45
CA GLY A 895 8.87 -8.91 -0.23
C GLY A 895 9.88 -8.01 0.48
N VAL A 896 11.07 -8.53 0.81
CA VAL A 896 12.17 -7.77 1.47
C VAL A 896 12.46 -6.46 0.72
N GLN A 897 12.53 -6.53 -0.61
CA GLN A 897 12.78 -5.36 -1.45
C GLN A 897 11.61 -4.36 -1.40
N LYS A 898 10.37 -4.83 -1.56
CA LYS A 898 9.16 -4.01 -1.49
C LYS A 898 9.03 -3.26 -0.17
N ILE A 899 9.31 -3.91 0.96
CA ILE A 899 9.23 -3.24 2.28
C ILE A 899 10.39 -2.27 2.45
N SER A 900 11.56 -2.58 1.88
CA SER A 900 12.66 -1.60 1.85
C SER A 900 12.20 -0.31 1.17
N HIS A 901 11.46 -0.40 0.05
CA HIS A 901 10.86 0.75 -0.61
C HIS A 901 9.72 1.39 0.19
N CYS A 902 8.87 0.60 0.85
CA CYS A 902 7.80 1.13 1.70
C CYS A 902 8.35 1.89 2.91
N MET A 903 9.55 1.55 3.39
CA MET A 903 10.19 2.15 4.56
C MET A 903 11.28 3.18 4.22
N SER A 904 11.82 3.20 2.98
CA SER A 904 12.83 4.20 2.57
C SER A 904 12.28 5.62 2.50
N ALA A 905 10.96 5.78 2.53
CA ALA A 905 10.29 7.02 2.91
C ALA A 905 10.61 7.33 4.39
N VAL A 906 11.52 8.29 4.61
CA VAL A 906 12.32 8.63 5.82
C VAL A 906 11.64 8.56 7.21
N ASN A 907 10.32 8.32 7.35
CA ASN A 907 9.60 8.39 8.62
C ASN A 907 8.49 7.34 8.83
N ARG A 908 8.48 6.20 8.13
CA ARG A 908 7.46 5.16 8.40
C ARG A 908 7.93 4.15 9.44
N SER A 909 7.05 3.84 10.41
CA SER A 909 7.31 2.76 11.34
C SER A 909 7.33 1.42 10.61
N GLU A 910 8.15 0.49 11.08
CA GLU A 910 8.19 -0.89 10.58
C GLU A 910 6.81 -1.57 10.62
N MET A 911 6.00 -1.24 11.62
CA MET A 911 4.64 -1.77 11.76
C MET A 911 3.73 -1.30 10.63
N ALA A 912 3.78 0.01 10.30
CA ALA A 912 3.08 0.54 9.15
C ALA A 912 3.61 -0.09 7.84
N GLY A 913 4.93 -0.32 7.75
CA GLY A 913 5.53 -1.04 6.62
C GLY A 913 4.97 -2.47 6.45
N THR A 914 4.88 -3.23 7.53
CA THR A 914 4.28 -4.57 7.54
C THR A 914 2.80 -4.51 7.19
N ALA A 915 2.01 -3.67 7.85
CA ALA A 915 0.58 -3.53 7.60
C ALA A 915 0.27 -3.12 6.14
N MET A 916 1.08 -2.23 5.54
CA MET A 916 0.99 -1.90 4.12
C MET A 916 1.33 -3.10 3.23
N SER A 917 2.35 -3.87 3.57
CA SER A 917 2.74 -5.07 2.81
C SER A 917 1.64 -6.14 2.85
N VAL A 918 1.02 -6.34 4.01
CA VAL A 918 -0.14 -7.24 4.19
C VAL A 918 -1.31 -6.78 3.31
N ALA A 919 -1.69 -5.49 3.43
CA ALA A 919 -2.74 -4.87 2.62
C ALA A 919 -2.48 -5.03 1.11
N GLN A 920 -1.26 -4.73 0.66
CA GLN A 920 -0.87 -4.89 -0.74
C GLN A 920 -0.93 -6.34 -1.19
N SER A 921 -0.50 -7.29 -0.35
CA SER A 921 -0.52 -8.70 -0.72
C SER A 921 -1.94 -9.23 -0.97
N PHE A 922 -2.96 -8.66 -0.33
CA PHE A 922 -4.36 -9.03 -0.53
C PHE A 922 -4.98 -8.24 -1.70
N ASP A 923 -5.18 -6.93 -1.55
CA ASP A 923 -5.95 -6.14 -2.52
C ASP A 923 -5.25 -5.96 -3.87
N HIS A 924 -3.94 -5.69 -3.85
CA HIS A 924 -3.23 -5.41 -5.11
C HIS A 924 -3.15 -6.64 -6.00
N GLN A 925 -3.12 -7.85 -5.43
CA GLN A 925 -3.10 -9.08 -6.22
C GLN A 925 -4.42 -9.28 -6.97
N ILE A 926 -5.55 -9.14 -6.26
CA ILE A 926 -6.89 -9.27 -6.85
C ILE A 926 -7.08 -8.23 -7.97
N VAL A 927 -6.78 -6.95 -7.67
CA VAL A 927 -6.94 -5.85 -8.63
C VAL A 927 -5.98 -6.00 -9.81
N THR A 928 -4.74 -6.40 -9.57
CA THR A 928 -3.75 -6.62 -10.65
C THR A 928 -4.15 -7.78 -11.55
N SER A 929 -4.65 -8.88 -10.99
CA SER A 929 -5.16 -10.02 -11.76
C SER A 929 -6.31 -9.60 -12.68
N LYS A 930 -7.34 -8.94 -12.13
CA LYS A 930 -8.47 -8.39 -12.89
C LYS A 930 -8.01 -7.42 -13.99
N HIS A 931 -7.07 -6.52 -13.66
CA HIS A 931 -6.53 -5.58 -14.64
C HIS A 931 -5.75 -6.27 -15.76
N THR A 932 -4.94 -7.28 -15.45
CA THR A 932 -4.20 -8.05 -16.46
C THR A 932 -5.16 -8.82 -17.38
N GLN A 933 -6.23 -9.41 -16.86
CA GLN A 933 -7.27 -10.04 -17.68
C GLN A 933 -7.92 -9.05 -18.64
N ILE A 934 -8.29 -7.85 -18.16
CA ILE A 934 -8.84 -6.80 -19.02
C ILE A 934 -7.85 -6.38 -20.11
N LEU A 935 -6.56 -6.26 -19.79
CA LEU A 935 -5.54 -5.93 -20.80
C LEU A 935 -5.36 -7.02 -21.85
N GLN A 936 -5.55 -8.29 -21.50
CA GLN A 936 -5.42 -9.42 -22.42
C GLN A 936 -6.62 -9.53 -23.36
N THR A 937 -7.83 -9.24 -22.90
CA THR A 937 -9.05 -9.36 -23.72
C THR A 937 -9.30 -8.14 -24.60
N ARG A 938 -8.86 -6.95 -24.15
CA ARG A 938 -9.15 -5.69 -24.82
C ARG A 938 -8.17 -5.36 -25.94
N GLU A 939 -8.69 -4.84 -27.04
CA GLU A 939 -7.87 -4.14 -28.03
C GLU A 939 -7.32 -2.83 -27.46
N LEU A 940 -6.00 -2.77 -27.30
CA LEU A 940 -5.32 -1.56 -26.87
C LEU A 940 -5.12 -0.62 -28.05
N LYS A 941 -5.37 0.67 -27.84
CA LYS A 941 -5.11 1.71 -28.85
C LYS A 941 -3.63 1.76 -29.21
N GLY A 942 -3.35 1.92 -30.50
CA GLY A 942 -2.01 2.19 -30.99
C GLY A 942 -1.41 3.44 -30.37
N ASN A 943 -0.09 3.48 -30.27
CA ASN A 943 0.68 4.68 -29.93
C ASN A 943 1.83 4.83 -30.95
N GLN A 944 2.66 5.86 -30.81
CA GLN A 944 3.78 6.13 -31.71
C GLN A 944 4.77 4.94 -31.87
N HIS A 945 4.74 3.98 -30.94
CA HIS A 945 5.64 2.84 -30.91
C HIS A 945 4.97 1.51 -31.26
N THR A 946 3.63 1.40 -31.24
CA THR A 946 2.96 0.11 -31.40
C THR A 946 1.59 0.28 -32.04
N LYS A 947 1.22 -0.60 -32.98
CA LYS A 947 -0.10 -0.62 -33.60
C LYS A 947 -1.19 -0.95 -32.59
N LYS A 948 -2.44 -0.68 -32.99
CA LYS A 948 -3.63 -1.13 -32.27
C LYS A 948 -3.67 -2.67 -32.28
N GLY A 949 -4.12 -3.27 -31.18
CA GLY A 949 -4.24 -4.74 -31.05
C GLY A 949 -4.31 -5.19 -29.59
N LYS A 950 -4.60 -6.47 -29.35
CA LYS A 950 -4.64 -7.05 -28.00
C LYS A 950 -3.25 -7.10 -27.38
N ALA A 951 -3.17 -7.04 -26.04
CA ALA A 951 -1.88 -7.12 -25.35
C ALA A 951 -1.15 -8.44 -25.70
N GLY A 952 0.01 -8.33 -26.35
CA GLY A 952 0.79 -9.48 -26.84
C GLY A 952 0.77 -9.66 -28.36
N GLU A 953 -0.23 -9.13 -29.05
CA GLU A 953 -0.41 -9.23 -30.51
C GLU A 953 -0.04 -7.94 -31.25
N ARG A 954 0.31 -6.89 -30.50
CA ARG A 954 0.60 -5.56 -31.06
C ARG A 954 1.94 -5.54 -31.78
N GLN A 955 1.91 -5.16 -33.06
CA GLN A 955 3.12 -4.93 -33.84
C GLN A 955 3.80 -3.61 -33.45
N SER A 956 5.12 -3.65 -33.27
CA SER A 956 5.94 -2.45 -33.07
C SER A 956 6.07 -1.61 -34.35
N ILE A 957 6.03 -0.28 -34.21
CA ILE A 957 6.06 0.67 -35.33
C ILE A 957 7.44 1.31 -35.47
N SER A 958 8.00 1.90 -34.40
CA SER A 958 9.30 2.56 -34.47
C SER A 958 10.44 1.54 -34.50
N GLU A 959 11.54 1.82 -35.20
CA GLU A 959 12.70 0.91 -35.24
C GLU A 959 13.24 0.59 -33.84
N GLU A 960 13.26 1.56 -32.93
CA GLU A 960 13.59 1.32 -31.53
C GLU A 960 12.62 0.36 -30.84
N SER A 961 11.31 0.46 -31.11
CA SER A 961 10.30 -0.43 -30.54
C SER A 961 10.32 -1.82 -31.17
N LYS A 962 10.67 -1.93 -32.46
CA LYS A 962 10.89 -3.20 -33.16
C LYS A 962 12.14 -3.88 -32.62
N ARG A 963 13.22 -3.12 -32.39
CA ARG A 963 14.44 -3.61 -31.72
C ARG A 963 14.13 -4.11 -30.32
N LYS A 964 13.41 -3.33 -29.50
CA LYS A 964 12.97 -3.73 -28.15
C LYS A 964 12.00 -4.93 -28.17
N ALA A 965 11.15 -5.06 -29.18
CA ALA A 965 10.25 -6.22 -29.32
C ALA A 965 11.03 -7.47 -29.73
N LYS A 966 11.94 -7.36 -30.71
CA LYS A 966 12.86 -8.43 -31.10
C LYS A 966 13.78 -8.83 -29.95
N GLU A 967 14.25 -7.87 -29.15
CA GLU A 967 14.97 -8.11 -27.89
C GLU A 967 14.11 -8.84 -26.86
N ARG A 968 12.81 -8.57 -26.76
CA ARG A 968 11.89 -9.29 -25.88
C ARG A 968 11.57 -10.71 -26.38
N GLU A 969 11.50 -10.91 -27.69
CA GLU A 969 11.30 -12.21 -28.33
C GLU A 969 12.57 -13.08 -28.25
N THR A 970 13.75 -12.47 -28.39
CA THR A 970 15.05 -13.14 -28.25
C THR A 970 15.51 -13.25 -26.79
N SER A 971 15.01 -12.38 -25.91
CA SER A 971 15.16 -12.51 -24.46
C SER A 971 14.49 -13.80 -24.01
N THR A 972 15.27 -14.67 -23.39
CA THR A 972 14.77 -15.88 -22.75
C THR A 972 13.81 -15.59 -21.59
N LEU A 973 13.77 -14.34 -21.10
CA LEU A 973 12.79 -13.85 -20.11
C LEU A 973 11.58 -13.26 -20.85
N LYS A 974 10.47 -14.01 -20.90
CA LYS A 974 9.17 -13.51 -21.35
C LYS A 974 8.64 -12.48 -20.35
N ASP A 975 8.76 -11.19 -20.65
CA ASP A 975 8.12 -10.13 -19.87
C ASP A 975 6.62 -10.11 -20.16
N LEU A 976 5.81 -10.58 -19.21
CA LEU A 976 4.35 -10.42 -19.25
C LEU A 976 3.98 -8.92 -19.22
N PRO A 977 2.88 -8.50 -19.88
CA PRO A 977 2.39 -7.14 -19.80
C PRO A 977 2.15 -6.76 -18.33
N ARG A 978 2.96 -5.81 -17.83
CA ARG A 978 2.91 -5.39 -16.44
C ARG A 978 1.71 -4.47 -16.25
N SER A 979 0.83 -4.82 -15.31
CA SER A 979 -0.21 -3.91 -14.83
C SER A 979 0.45 -2.64 -14.27
N GLN A 980 0.25 -1.52 -14.96
CA GLN A 980 0.78 -0.22 -14.54
C GLN A 980 -0.27 0.56 -13.73
N ALA A 981 0.20 1.51 -12.94
CA ALA A 981 -0.68 2.48 -12.29
C ALA A 981 -1.37 3.33 -13.37
N GLY A 982 -2.67 3.57 -13.21
CA GLY A 982 -3.46 4.34 -14.17
C GLY A 982 -4.91 4.44 -13.73
N ARG A 983 -5.71 5.25 -14.44
CA ARG A 983 -7.12 5.51 -14.11
C ARG A 983 -7.96 4.22 -14.03
N GLU A 984 -7.73 3.29 -14.95
CA GLU A 984 -8.45 2.02 -15.00
C GLU A 984 -8.15 1.15 -13.77
N LYS A 985 -6.86 0.99 -13.44
CA LYS A 985 -6.44 0.29 -12.22
C LYS A 985 -6.96 0.97 -10.94
N ALA A 986 -6.95 2.30 -10.88
CA ALA A 986 -7.52 3.05 -9.77
C ALA A 986 -9.03 2.83 -9.65
N SER A 987 -9.77 2.80 -10.78
CA SER A 987 -11.20 2.46 -10.80
C SER A 987 -11.45 1.05 -10.29
N LEU A 988 -10.60 0.08 -10.64
CA LEU A 988 -10.70 -1.28 -10.11
C LEU A 988 -10.43 -1.34 -8.60
N PHE A 989 -9.50 -0.56 -8.07
CA PHE A 989 -9.31 -0.45 -6.62
C PHE A 989 -10.54 0.10 -5.91
N ILE A 990 -11.17 1.14 -6.46
CA ILE A 990 -12.41 1.72 -5.90
C ILE A 990 -13.53 0.67 -5.91
N LYS A 991 -13.78 0.04 -7.06
CA LYS A 991 -14.80 -1.02 -7.20
C LYS A 991 -14.52 -2.20 -6.26
N HIS A 992 -13.26 -2.57 -6.08
CA HIS A 992 -12.86 -3.65 -5.19
C HIS A 992 -13.15 -3.31 -3.72
N ALA A 993 -12.83 -2.09 -3.29
CA ALA A 993 -13.16 -1.62 -1.93
C ALA A 993 -14.68 -1.54 -1.68
N GLU A 994 -15.48 -1.23 -2.71
CA GLU A 994 -16.95 -1.25 -2.63
C GLU A 994 -17.53 -2.67 -2.57
N GLN A 995 -16.94 -3.61 -3.34
CA GLN A 995 -17.36 -5.00 -3.40
C GLN A 995 -17.00 -5.78 -2.13
N ILE A 996 -15.86 -5.46 -1.51
CA ILE A 996 -15.39 -6.12 -0.30
C ILE A 996 -15.23 -5.08 0.82
N PRO A 997 -16.35 -4.59 1.38
CA PRO A 997 -16.29 -3.63 2.47
C PRO A 997 -15.74 -4.27 3.75
N TYR A 998 -15.33 -3.43 4.69
CA TYR A 998 -15.10 -3.89 6.05
C TYR A 998 -16.38 -4.53 6.60
N PRO A 999 -16.26 -5.59 7.42
CA PRO A 999 -17.42 -6.11 8.13
C PRO A 999 -17.99 -5.03 9.04
N ASP A 1000 -19.31 -4.98 9.21
CA ASP A 1000 -19.98 -4.02 10.10
C ASP A 1000 -20.05 -4.54 11.55
N GLY A 1001 -20.48 -3.68 12.48
CA GLY A 1001 -20.81 -4.08 13.85
C GLY A 1001 -19.61 -4.43 14.74
N GLU A 1002 -19.76 -5.49 15.54
CA GLU A 1002 -18.80 -5.90 16.57
C GLU A 1002 -17.43 -6.30 16.01
N LEU A 1003 -17.42 -6.95 14.84
CA LEU A 1003 -16.19 -7.40 14.20
C LEU A 1003 -15.29 -6.21 13.82
N PHE A 1004 -15.87 -5.12 13.30
CA PHE A 1004 -15.12 -3.88 13.03
C PHE A 1004 -14.58 -3.23 14.29
N GLN A 1005 -15.36 -3.24 15.38
CA GLN A 1005 -14.90 -2.71 16.66
C GLN A 1005 -13.75 -3.54 17.23
N THR A 1006 -13.80 -4.85 17.05
CA THR A 1006 -12.70 -5.77 17.39
C THR A 1006 -11.45 -5.44 16.59
N MET A 1007 -11.56 -5.25 15.28
CA MET A 1007 -10.44 -4.82 14.42
C MET A 1007 -9.85 -3.48 14.91
N LYS A 1008 -10.69 -2.49 15.22
CA LYS A 1008 -10.26 -1.20 15.76
C LYS A 1008 -9.54 -1.33 17.10
N ARG A 1009 -10.06 -2.17 18.00
CA ARG A 1009 -9.45 -2.43 19.32
C ARG A 1009 -8.06 -3.05 19.15
N LEU A 1010 -7.94 -4.11 18.35
CA LEU A 1010 -6.67 -4.80 18.10
C LEU A 1010 -5.64 -3.90 17.39
N ALA A 1011 -6.07 -3.05 16.46
CA ALA A 1011 -5.21 -2.05 15.83
C ALA A 1011 -4.66 -1.04 16.86
N ARG A 1012 -5.49 -0.59 17.82
CA ARG A 1012 -5.07 0.31 18.90
C ARG A 1012 -4.11 -0.38 19.88
N GLU A 1013 -4.36 -1.62 20.24
CA GLU A 1013 -3.47 -2.41 21.11
C GLU A 1013 -2.10 -2.62 20.47
N THR A 1014 -2.07 -2.96 19.18
CA THR A 1014 -0.84 -3.09 18.40
C THR A 1014 -0.01 -1.79 18.45
N LYS A 1015 -0.69 -0.64 18.32
CA LYS A 1015 -0.06 0.69 18.43
C LYS A 1015 0.48 0.97 19.84
N LYS A 1016 -0.29 0.66 20.90
CA LYS A 1016 0.10 0.87 22.30
C LYS A 1016 1.33 0.04 22.70
N MET A 1017 1.36 -1.25 22.34
CA MET A 1017 2.49 -2.13 22.65
C MET A 1017 3.82 -1.58 22.11
N LYS A 1018 3.80 -0.99 20.91
CA LYS A 1018 5.01 -0.45 20.28
C LYS A 1018 5.41 0.91 20.85
N GLN A 1019 4.45 1.74 21.22
CA GLN A 1019 4.74 3.00 21.93
C GLN A 1019 5.46 2.71 23.24
N SER A 1020 4.95 1.78 24.05
CA SER A 1020 5.61 1.34 25.28
C SER A 1020 7.04 0.80 25.04
N LYS A 1021 7.25 0.05 23.95
CA LYS A 1021 8.59 -0.44 23.59
C LYS A 1021 9.54 0.69 23.18
N ASN A 1022 9.07 1.67 22.42
CA ASN A 1022 9.85 2.83 22.03
C ASN A 1022 10.19 3.71 23.23
N ASP A 1023 9.24 3.88 24.15
CA ASP A 1023 9.43 4.63 25.39
C ASP A 1023 10.51 3.96 26.25
N ARG A 1024 10.49 2.62 26.38
CA ARG A 1024 11.56 1.85 27.04
C ARG A 1024 12.92 2.04 26.36
N ILE A 1025 12.99 1.95 25.03
CA ILE A 1025 14.25 2.16 24.29
C ILE A 1025 14.77 3.59 24.48
N ALA A 1026 13.88 4.59 24.51
CA ALA A 1026 14.27 5.98 24.76
C ALA A 1026 14.85 6.15 26.17
N VAL A 1027 14.24 5.50 27.17
CA VAL A 1027 14.78 5.42 28.54
C VAL A 1027 16.14 4.74 28.56
N ASP A 1028 16.31 3.60 27.87
CA ASP A 1028 17.60 2.89 27.79
C ASP A 1028 18.69 3.73 27.11
N ILE A 1029 18.35 4.44 26.03
CA ILE A 1029 19.28 5.35 25.32
C ILE A 1029 19.70 6.51 26.24
N ASN A 1030 18.75 7.12 26.95
CA ASN A 1030 19.06 8.18 27.90
C ASN A 1030 19.92 7.65 29.04
N THR A 1031 19.60 6.48 29.58
CA THR A 1031 20.41 5.80 30.61
C THR A 1031 21.83 5.53 30.12
N HIS A 1032 22.00 5.06 28.87
CA HIS A 1032 23.33 4.84 28.29
C HIS A 1032 24.09 6.14 27.99
N ARG A 1033 23.40 7.21 27.57
CA ARG A 1033 24.01 8.53 27.40
C ARG A 1033 24.47 9.10 28.73
N GLU A 1034 23.65 8.99 29.76
CA GLU A 1034 24.00 9.36 31.13
C GLU A 1034 25.21 8.54 31.60
N GLN A 1035 25.19 7.21 31.48
CA GLN A 1035 26.34 6.37 31.82
C GLN A 1035 27.61 6.74 31.04
N TYR A 1036 27.49 7.05 29.74
CA TYR A 1036 28.61 7.49 28.93
C TYR A 1036 29.16 8.83 29.41
N GLN A 1037 28.28 9.78 29.72
CA GLN A 1037 28.64 11.10 30.24
C GLN A 1037 29.31 11.00 31.62
N ILE A 1038 28.76 10.18 32.52
CA ILE A 1038 29.35 9.83 33.82
C ILE A 1038 30.75 9.23 33.63
N ASN A 1039 30.93 8.35 32.65
CA ASN A 1039 32.23 7.76 32.36
C ASN A 1039 33.22 8.77 31.77
N GLN A 1040 32.76 9.75 30.99
CA GLN A 1040 33.59 10.84 30.49
C GLN A 1040 33.98 11.82 31.61
N GLU A 1041 33.04 12.18 32.49
CA GLU A 1041 33.30 12.99 33.69
C GLU A 1041 34.32 12.33 34.61
N ARG A 1042 34.23 11.00 34.81
CA ARG A 1042 35.23 10.21 35.54
C ARG A 1042 36.60 10.25 34.87
N LYS A 1043 36.66 10.09 33.54
CA LYS A 1043 37.93 10.16 32.78
C LYS A 1043 38.58 11.55 32.82
N LEU A 1044 37.77 12.60 32.89
CA LEU A 1044 38.21 13.98 32.98
C LEU A 1044 38.52 14.42 34.42
N GLY A 1045 38.36 13.53 35.41
CA GLY A 1045 38.57 13.85 36.83
C GLY A 1045 37.50 14.75 37.44
N LEU A 1046 36.44 15.08 36.69
CA LEU A 1046 35.33 15.95 37.10
C LEU A 1046 34.37 15.26 38.06
N ARG A 1047 34.46 13.93 38.19
CA ARG A 1047 33.65 13.13 39.10
C ARG A 1047 34.49 12.04 39.75
N ARG A 1048 34.62 12.07 41.09
CA ARG A 1048 35.31 11.01 41.85
C ARG A 1048 34.58 9.69 41.64
N GLY A 1049 35.30 8.66 41.20
CA GLY A 1049 34.75 7.31 41.08
C GLY A 1049 34.45 6.76 42.47
N ARG A 1050 33.20 6.35 42.74
CA ARG A 1050 32.97 5.43 43.85
C ARG A 1050 33.61 4.09 43.47
N PHE A 1051 34.42 3.54 44.37
CA PHE A 1051 34.85 2.15 44.29
C PHE A 1051 33.61 1.27 44.13
N ARG A 1052 33.66 0.33 43.19
CA ARG A 1052 32.60 -0.70 43.09
C ARG A 1052 32.83 -1.66 44.26
N ASP A 1053 31.82 -1.86 45.10
CA ASP A 1053 31.84 -2.95 46.08
C ASP A 1053 32.14 -4.27 45.36
N GLY A 1054 33.09 -5.03 45.91
CA GLY A 1054 33.55 -6.31 45.35
C GLY A 1054 32.42 -7.33 45.14
N ASP A 1055 31.33 -7.21 45.88
CA ASP A 1055 30.17 -8.11 45.77
C ASP A 1055 29.28 -7.85 44.55
N ALA A 1056 29.37 -6.66 43.93
CA ALA A 1056 28.68 -6.36 42.66
C ALA A 1056 29.43 -6.93 41.43
N LEU A 1057 30.60 -7.54 41.63
CA LEU A 1057 31.35 -8.30 40.64
C LEU A 1057 31.04 -9.81 40.73
N LYS A 1058 29.78 -10.20 40.94
CA LYS A 1058 29.38 -11.54 40.50
C LYS A 1058 29.50 -11.56 38.99
N ALA A 1059 30.43 -12.36 38.49
CA ALA A 1059 30.63 -12.62 37.08
C ALA A 1059 29.28 -12.98 36.45
N THR A 1060 28.66 -12.02 35.75
CA THR A 1060 27.85 -12.38 34.60
C THR A 1060 28.77 -13.19 33.72
N GLU A 1061 28.48 -14.48 33.57
CA GLU A 1061 29.04 -15.34 32.53
C GLU A 1061 28.83 -14.61 31.20
N LEU A 1062 29.84 -13.83 30.82
CA LEU A 1062 30.01 -13.34 29.48
C LEU A 1062 30.34 -14.58 28.68
N ASP A 1063 29.33 -15.11 28.00
CA ASP A 1063 29.49 -16.04 26.89
C ASP A 1063 30.68 -15.55 26.05
N ALA A 1064 31.76 -16.31 26.09
CA ALA A 1064 33.05 -15.92 25.55
C ALA A 1064 32.95 -15.82 24.02
N THR A 1065 32.66 -14.64 23.49
CA THR A 1065 33.01 -14.22 22.13
C THR A 1065 32.93 -12.70 21.98
N GLU A 1066 33.80 -11.96 22.67
CA GLU A 1066 34.19 -10.62 22.24
C GLU A 1066 35.54 -10.26 22.87
N SER A 1067 36.60 -10.94 22.43
CA SER A 1067 37.97 -10.48 22.65
C SER A 1067 38.27 -9.32 21.70
N ASN A 1068 38.59 -8.18 22.29
CA ASN A 1068 39.09 -7.00 21.60
C ASN A 1068 40.37 -7.31 20.81
N MET A 1069 40.43 -6.76 19.60
CA MET A 1069 41.61 -6.51 18.77
C MET A 1069 42.04 -7.50 17.67
N GLU A 1070 41.20 -8.46 17.27
CA GLU A 1070 41.31 -9.10 15.95
C GLU A 1070 39.94 -9.18 15.27
N GLY A 1071 39.74 -8.39 14.21
CA GLY A 1071 38.51 -8.38 13.42
C GLY A 1071 37.75 -7.05 13.40
N MET A 1072 38.37 -5.97 12.90
CA MET A 1072 37.61 -4.78 12.53
C MET A 1072 36.61 -5.12 11.40
N LYS A 1073 35.31 -4.96 11.66
CA LYS A 1073 34.24 -5.14 10.67
C LYS A 1073 34.41 -4.12 9.53
N LEU A 1074 34.23 -4.59 8.28
CA LEU A 1074 34.35 -3.82 7.03
C LEU A 1074 33.55 -2.49 7.01
N GLY A 1075 32.52 -2.36 7.84
CA GLY A 1075 31.71 -1.14 7.99
C GLY A 1075 32.44 0.03 8.65
N ASP A 1076 33.32 -0.24 9.62
CA ASP A 1076 34.04 0.82 10.34
C ASP A 1076 35.28 1.29 9.56
N TRP A 1077 35.88 0.41 8.76
CA TRP A 1077 36.87 0.79 7.75
C TRP A 1077 36.25 1.69 6.67
N LYS A 1078 35.06 1.33 6.17
CA LYS A 1078 34.32 2.17 5.21
C LYS A 1078 33.97 3.55 5.78
N ARG A 1079 33.57 3.66 7.05
CA ARG A 1079 33.29 4.95 7.69
C ARG A 1079 34.52 5.84 7.79
N ARG A 1080 35.70 5.30 8.16
CA ARG A 1080 36.95 6.09 8.20
C ARG A 1080 37.43 6.51 6.81
N CYS A 1081 37.33 5.63 5.81
CA CYS A 1081 37.65 5.99 4.42
C CYS A 1081 36.66 7.02 3.86
N GLN A 1082 35.37 6.90 4.16
CA GLN A 1082 34.35 7.87 3.77
C GLN A 1082 34.55 9.23 4.45
N MET A 1083 35.00 9.27 5.70
CA MET A 1083 35.27 10.55 6.39
C MET A 1083 36.45 11.29 5.76
N ARG A 1084 37.50 10.57 5.33
CA ARG A 1084 38.60 11.15 4.56
C ARG A 1084 38.15 11.65 3.18
N LEU A 1085 37.33 10.87 2.47
CA LEU A 1085 36.78 11.23 1.16
C LEU A 1085 35.80 12.41 1.25
N LEU A 1086 35.00 12.51 2.32
CA LEU A 1086 34.10 13.63 2.57
C LEU A 1086 34.88 14.92 2.83
N ILE A 1087 36.02 14.83 3.54
CA ILE A 1087 36.93 15.96 3.74
C ILE A 1087 37.57 16.37 2.41
N GLU A 1088 38.00 15.41 1.57
CA GLU A 1088 38.55 15.67 0.24
C GLU A 1088 37.50 16.27 -0.73
N GLU A 1089 36.24 15.81 -0.67
CA GLU A 1089 35.11 16.38 -1.44
C GLU A 1089 34.72 17.77 -0.98
N ILE A 1090 34.72 18.04 0.34
CA ILE A 1090 34.48 19.38 0.88
C ILE A 1090 35.60 20.34 0.41
N ILE A 1091 36.86 19.89 0.41
CA ILE A 1091 37.99 20.68 -0.11
C ILE A 1091 37.81 20.99 -1.60
N TYR A 1092 37.37 20.00 -2.40
CA TYR A 1092 37.18 20.15 -3.84
C TYR A 1092 35.96 21.01 -4.20
N ALA A 1093 34.87 20.89 -3.44
CA ALA A 1093 33.64 21.66 -3.63
C ALA A 1093 33.79 23.13 -3.21
N THR A 1094 34.70 23.43 -2.28
CA THR A 1094 34.92 24.79 -1.79
C THR A 1094 35.80 25.62 -2.74
N TYR A 1095 36.63 25.00 -3.59
CA TYR A 1095 37.52 25.72 -4.53
C TYR A 1095 37.66 25.01 -5.89
N PRO A 1096 36.64 25.08 -6.76
CA PRO A 1096 36.77 24.56 -8.12
C PRO A 1096 37.64 25.52 -8.96
N GLY A 1097 38.85 25.09 -9.32
CA GLY A 1097 39.60 25.69 -10.44
C GLY A 1097 40.93 26.40 -10.14
N GLN A 1098 41.57 26.18 -8.99
CA GLN A 1098 42.95 26.65 -8.79
C GLN A 1098 43.91 25.46 -8.55
N ASP A 1099 44.84 25.26 -9.50
CA ASP A 1099 46.02 24.41 -9.28
C ASP A 1099 46.90 25.08 -8.21
N LEU A 1100 46.80 24.61 -6.98
CA LEU A 1100 47.60 25.11 -5.85
C LEU A 1100 48.48 23.99 -5.29
N ASP A 1101 49.78 24.29 -5.23
CA ASP A 1101 50.84 23.45 -4.72
C ASP A 1101 50.58 23.00 -3.27
N GLN A 1102 50.76 21.70 -3.01
CA GLN A 1102 50.42 21.03 -1.75
C GLN A 1102 51.19 21.57 -0.54
N SER A 1103 52.34 22.22 -0.76
CA SER A 1103 53.16 22.82 0.30
C SER A 1103 52.48 24.05 0.93
N GLN A 1104 51.86 24.90 0.12
CA GLN A 1104 51.16 26.12 0.57
C GLN A 1104 49.86 25.79 1.31
N ASN A 1105 49.17 24.72 0.90
CA ASN A 1105 47.95 24.24 1.57
C ASN A 1105 48.21 23.80 3.02
N ARG A 1106 49.35 23.16 3.31
CA ARG A 1106 49.66 22.76 4.70
C ARG A 1106 49.96 23.96 5.60
N SER A 1107 50.66 24.96 5.10
CA SER A 1107 50.99 26.15 5.88
C SER A 1107 49.76 27.04 6.11
N ALA A 1108 48.93 27.22 5.08
CA ALA A 1108 47.66 27.96 5.18
C ALA A 1108 46.63 27.25 6.08
N LEU A 1109 46.55 25.92 6.02
CA LEU A 1109 45.69 25.12 6.90
C LEU A 1109 46.18 25.18 8.36
N LYS A 1110 47.50 25.16 8.60
CA LYS A 1110 48.07 25.28 9.95
C LYS A 1110 47.83 26.68 10.54
N ALA A 1111 47.99 27.73 9.74
CA ALA A 1111 47.66 29.11 10.14
C ALA A 1111 46.15 29.32 10.40
N ARG A 1112 45.28 28.68 9.61
CA ARG A 1112 43.81 28.76 9.80
C ARG A 1112 43.31 27.90 10.96
N LEU A 1113 43.90 26.74 11.21
CA LEU A 1113 43.62 25.93 12.41
C LEU A 1113 44.05 26.65 13.69
N GLU A 1114 45.18 27.36 13.66
CA GLU A 1114 45.55 28.27 14.76
C GLU A 1114 44.50 29.37 14.94
N LYS A 1115 44.04 30.01 13.86
CA LYS A 1115 43.00 31.05 13.92
C LYS A 1115 41.65 30.53 14.46
N ILE A 1116 41.28 29.28 14.16
CA ILE A 1116 40.07 28.63 14.70
C ILE A 1116 40.25 28.28 16.19
N LYS A 1117 41.44 27.88 16.62
CA LYS A 1117 41.75 27.72 18.04
C LYS A 1117 41.66 29.06 18.79
N THR A 1118 42.13 30.15 18.19
CA THR A 1118 41.98 31.50 18.77
C THR A 1118 40.51 31.92 18.86
N LEU A 1119 39.68 31.61 17.86
CA LEU A 1119 38.24 31.88 17.87
C LEU A 1119 37.48 31.01 18.89
N THR A 1120 37.92 29.77 19.11
CA THR A 1120 37.35 28.89 20.13
C THR A 1120 37.74 29.36 21.53
N ALA A 1121 38.99 29.80 21.73
CA ALA A 1121 39.44 30.43 22.96
C ALA A 1121 38.69 31.75 23.26
N LEU A 1122 38.41 32.57 22.24
CA LEU A 1122 37.59 33.78 22.35
C LEU A 1122 36.13 33.46 22.71
N LYS A 1123 35.57 32.37 22.17
CA LYS A 1123 34.23 31.90 22.51
C LYS A 1123 34.16 31.41 23.96
N ASP A 1124 35.22 30.75 24.44
CA ASP A 1124 35.31 30.27 25.82
C ASP A 1124 35.55 31.43 26.81
N GLU A 1125 36.28 32.48 26.42
CA GLU A 1125 36.34 33.72 27.21
C GLU A 1125 35.02 34.48 27.22
N TYR A 1126 34.31 34.55 26.10
CA TYR A 1126 32.98 35.18 26.03
C TYR A 1126 31.94 34.46 26.90
N ALA A 1127 32.05 33.12 27.00
CA ALA A 1127 31.23 32.31 27.90
C ALA A 1127 31.56 32.58 29.39
N LYS A 1128 32.82 32.88 29.73
CA LYS A 1128 33.22 33.27 31.09
C LYS A 1128 32.67 34.66 31.46
N VAL A 1129 32.69 35.62 30.53
CA VAL A 1129 32.12 36.97 30.73
C VAL A 1129 30.59 36.90 30.90
N ASN A 1130 29.93 35.92 30.29
CA ASN A 1130 28.47 35.75 30.42
C ASN A 1130 27.99 35.20 31.76
N ASN A 1131 28.88 34.65 32.58
CA ASN A 1131 28.57 34.12 33.91
C ASN A 1131 28.89 35.11 35.05
N LEU A 1132 29.28 36.36 34.75
CA LEU A 1132 29.46 37.39 35.76
C LEU A 1132 28.13 38.13 36.04
N PRO A 1133 27.83 38.46 37.32
CA PRO A 1133 26.63 39.22 37.69
C PRO A 1133 26.60 40.58 36.96
N GLU A 1134 25.41 41.06 36.60
CA GLU A 1134 25.28 42.33 35.88
C GLU A 1134 25.69 43.52 36.76
N GLY A 1135 26.84 44.13 36.44
CA GLY A 1135 27.38 45.34 37.04
C GLY A 1135 28.39 46.02 36.11
N ASP A 1136 28.84 47.23 36.47
CA ASP A 1136 29.60 48.12 35.58
C ASP A 1136 30.95 47.56 35.08
N GLU A 1137 31.51 46.54 35.73
CA GLU A 1137 32.69 45.82 35.24
C GLU A 1137 32.43 45.02 33.95
N ARG A 1138 31.23 44.44 33.78
CA ARG A 1138 30.85 43.69 32.56
C ARG A 1138 30.66 44.63 31.37
N LYS A 1139 30.22 45.87 31.60
CA LYS A 1139 30.06 46.90 30.55
C LYS A 1139 31.41 47.45 30.08
N SER A 1140 32.39 47.63 30.97
CA SER A 1140 33.75 48.08 30.65
C SER A 1140 34.48 47.14 29.67
N ILE A 1141 34.33 45.83 29.85
CA ILE A 1141 35.04 44.82 29.05
C ILE A 1141 34.38 44.62 27.67
N VAL A 1142 33.04 44.68 27.58
CA VAL A 1142 32.32 44.48 26.31
C VAL A 1142 32.56 45.63 25.32
N ILE A 1143 32.77 46.86 25.79
CA ILE A 1143 33.02 48.03 24.93
C ILE A 1143 34.37 47.96 24.20
N ASN A 1144 35.39 47.29 24.78
CA ASN A 1144 36.70 47.16 24.14
C ASN A 1144 36.79 46.04 23.09
N LEU A 1145 35.80 45.14 23.00
CA LEU A 1145 35.84 43.95 22.15
C LEU A 1145 35.14 44.09 20.78
N VAL A 1146 34.51 45.24 20.49
CA VAL A 1146 33.76 45.44 19.24
C VAL A 1146 34.27 46.66 18.46
N SER A 1147 35.01 46.42 17.38
CA SER A 1147 35.35 47.39 16.33
C SER A 1147 34.99 46.78 14.94
N PRO A 1148 34.55 47.57 13.95
CA PRO A 1148 33.59 47.11 12.95
C PRO A 1148 34.26 46.62 11.66
N THR A 1149 34.04 45.37 11.30
CA THR A 1149 34.08 44.92 9.91
C THR A 1149 33.31 43.62 9.80
N CYS A 1150 32.03 43.72 9.45
CA CYS A 1150 31.23 42.75 8.67
C CYS A 1150 29.74 43.09 8.80
N ILE A 1151 29.28 44.03 7.96
CA ILE A 1151 27.86 44.22 7.64
C ILE A 1151 27.60 43.46 6.34
N GLY A 1152 26.58 42.61 6.31
CA GLY A 1152 26.05 42.08 5.05
C GLY A 1152 25.09 40.90 5.21
N LEU A 1153 23.78 41.21 5.10
CA LEU A 1153 22.65 40.32 4.79
C LEU A 1153 21.88 39.68 5.97
N GLY A 1154 20.90 40.45 6.48
CA GLY A 1154 19.49 40.21 6.15
C GLY A 1154 18.69 39.18 6.96
N ASP A 1155 18.14 39.66 8.09
CA ASP A 1155 16.90 39.31 8.82
C ASP A 1155 15.87 38.39 8.10
N SER A 1156 15.10 37.49 8.75
CA SER A 1156 14.37 37.68 10.00
C SER A 1156 13.66 36.41 10.52
N ARG A 1157 13.56 36.35 11.85
CA ARG A 1157 12.40 35.94 12.71
C ARG A 1157 12.79 35.06 13.90
N VAL A 1158 13.19 35.77 14.95
CA VAL A 1158 13.18 35.39 16.37
C VAL A 1158 11.72 35.23 16.83
N ARG A 1159 11.41 34.16 17.56
CA ARG A 1159 10.16 34.02 18.34
C ARG A 1159 10.44 34.41 19.79
N LYS A 1160 9.67 35.37 20.29
CA LYS A 1160 9.53 35.71 21.71
C LYS A 1160 9.03 34.48 22.50
N TRP A 1161 9.58 34.29 23.69
CA TRP A 1161 8.97 33.54 24.78
C TRP A 1161 8.56 34.55 25.84
N ASP A 1162 7.27 34.56 26.16
CA ASP A 1162 6.71 35.32 27.28
C ASP A 1162 6.76 34.41 28.51
N ASN A 1163 7.26 34.97 29.62
CA ASN A 1163 7.13 34.44 30.97
C ASN A 1163 5.79 34.91 31.52
N ASP A 1164 5.13 34.07 32.31
CA ASP A 1164 4.35 34.50 33.48
C ASP A 1164 4.26 33.32 34.47
N ASP A 1165 4.38 33.68 35.75
CA ASP A 1165 4.04 32.95 36.99
C ASP A 1165 5.07 31.97 37.60
N GLU A 1166 6.01 32.56 38.33
CA GLU A 1166 6.61 31.99 39.56
C GLU A 1166 6.10 32.80 40.77
N GLU A 1167 5.38 32.16 41.69
CA GLU A 1167 5.29 32.57 43.09
C GLU A 1167 4.81 31.36 43.92
N ASP A 1168 5.71 30.68 44.62
CA ASP A 1168 5.51 30.39 46.06
C ASP A 1168 6.70 29.64 46.70
N TYR A 1169 7.08 30.17 47.86
CA TYR A 1169 7.74 29.50 48.99
C TYR A 1169 9.26 29.19 48.95
N LEU A 1170 10.04 30.18 49.42
CA LEU A 1170 11.17 29.95 50.31
C LEU A 1170 10.67 29.98 51.76
N GLN A 1171 10.95 28.93 52.54
CA GLN A 1171 11.19 29.08 53.97
C GLN A 1171 11.97 27.89 54.58
N ASN A 1172 13.01 28.30 55.31
CA ASN A 1172 13.61 27.68 56.50
C ASN A 1172 14.95 26.97 56.38
N VAL A 1173 15.72 27.30 57.42
CA VAL A 1173 17.16 27.33 57.66
C VAL A 1173 17.42 26.43 58.88
N ALA A 1174 18.66 25.94 58.94
CA ALA A 1174 19.46 25.59 60.13
C ALA A 1174 19.39 24.17 60.74
N GLU A 1175 20.53 23.87 61.37
CA GLU A 1175 20.87 22.82 62.35
C GLU A 1175 21.23 21.43 61.76
N GLU A 1176 22.30 20.73 62.16
CA GLU A 1176 23.44 20.93 63.09
C GLU A 1176 24.36 19.68 62.96
N ASP A 1177 25.56 19.75 63.55
CA ASP A 1177 26.41 18.67 64.11
C ASP A 1177 27.41 17.85 63.25
N GLU A 1178 28.66 18.33 63.28
CA GLU A 1178 29.88 17.80 63.93
C GLU A 1178 30.09 16.30 64.30
N GLU A 1179 31.40 15.95 64.37
CA GLU A 1179 32.06 14.78 64.98
C GLU A 1179 32.01 13.43 64.19
N ASP A 1180 33.06 12.62 64.02
CA ASP A 1180 34.42 12.54 64.57
C ASP A 1180 35.28 11.54 63.76
N GLU A 1181 36.62 11.66 63.90
CA GLU A 1181 37.68 10.61 64.04
C GLU A 1181 37.71 9.37 63.09
N GLU A 1182 38.80 8.69 62.78
CA GLU A 1182 40.26 8.76 62.96
C GLU A 1182 40.85 7.69 62.00
N ASP A 1183 42.09 7.92 61.62
CA ASP A 1183 43.16 7.00 61.18
C ASP A 1183 42.91 5.47 61.11
N LEU A 1184 43.38 4.83 60.02
CA LEU A 1184 44.52 3.89 60.00
C LEU A 1184 44.53 2.95 58.76
N ASP A 1185 45.64 3.06 58.03
CA ASP A 1185 46.54 2.00 57.59
C ASP A 1185 46.12 0.81 56.68
N THR A 1186 46.70 0.86 55.47
CA THR A 1186 47.52 -0.14 54.74
C THR A 1186 47.02 -1.55 54.35
N VAL A 1187 47.29 -1.87 53.06
CA VAL A 1187 47.56 -3.18 52.41
C VAL A 1187 46.29 -3.97 52.03
N GLU A 1188 46.01 -4.32 50.76
CA GLU A 1188 46.82 -4.92 49.69
C GLU A 1188 46.27 -4.56 48.29
#